data_AF-A0A1F5JWF0-F1
#
_entry.id   AF-A0A1F5JWF0-F1
#
_cell.length_a   1.000
_cell.length_b   1.000
_cell.length_c   1.000
_cell.angle_alpha   90.00
_cell.angle_beta   90.00
_cell.angle_gamma   90.00
#
_symmetry.space_group_name_H-M   'P 1'
#
loop_
_entity.id
_entity.type
_entity.pdbx_description
1 polymer ?
#
loop_
_entity_poly.entity_id
_entity_poly.type
_entity_poly.pdbx_seq_one_letter_code
_entity_poly.pdbx_strand_id
1 'polypeptide(L)'
;MIPVLLKLSNFTSYGENPPELDFTKFKLAAISGLNGAGKSSLLDAVTWCIWGTSRAGDSSDSLIHAGAESMQVEFSFELDSHFYTIKRKRAKKSGGSTALELWSGSHNLTEGTIKTTQEKIINSLHLTFETFSNSSYLRQGHADEFTTKGPTDRKRILADILGLSHYDKLEEKAKEKAKTAAVKLQLLEYQLIELEAELSQKDQSKEKKAAAEKKISEVEIKINILEKELKVLQEKKATLSASNEQQIKLKQTLSELQSELTEILTQGKNRAEKIKQLKEQLLELPALREKLKQKEQLEEQKEEFTKNSQKKMGLQKELSDLMGPLSLKNQEKQNLDKKLEELRIHIDAIAKDSAKCPTCGQIINADQKQKVKLEYLEEQKKISQQLAEIKTIDEELKIEKVKAEIGSINIDDTKYQEISEKLKDIFSLQEKYEKLITAEATQTAEEKVILELRSLFTNKKSQVEKLEAEVKQLPDLEKTLSESEKEVLQKESELNLLRLEEKDARNLLGAASELISRVAQLEKVAKQKSEEKISLQKDTEMFEELSVAFGKKGIQAMIIEAAIPEIEEESNKLLGRLSEGRMKITLETQKETKTKMSDGEKGIVETLDIIISDEMGERPYEMYSGGEAFRVNFAIRLAISKLLTHRAGAKLQFLVIDEGFGSQDAPGRARLVEAIDAIKDDFEKIIIITHIEELKEEFPVRIEVSKNNVGSTFEVIGA
;
A
#
# COMPACT_ATOMS: atom_id res chain seq x y z
N MET A 1 71.09 6.21 -37.60
CA MET A 1 71.69 7.54 -37.43
C MET A 1 72.96 7.64 -38.25
N ILE A 2 72.87 8.33 -39.39
CA ILE A 2 73.97 8.71 -40.28
C ILE A 2 74.15 10.22 -40.17
N PRO A 3 75.28 10.74 -39.64
CA PRO A 3 75.56 12.17 -39.61
C PRO A 3 75.52 12.80 -41.01
N VAL A 4 74.89 13.97 -41.12
CA VAL A 4 74.78 14.74 -42.37
C VAL A 4 75.51 16.09 -42.22
N LEU A 5 75.15 16.88 -41.20
CA LEU A 5 75.68 18.24 -41.04
C LEU A 5 75.83 18.60 -39.57
N LEU A 6 76.94 19.24 -39.21
CA LEU A 6 77.16 19.87 -37.90
C LEU A 6 77.46 21.36 -38.08
N LYS A 7 76.68 22.20 -37.41
CA LYS A 7 76.95 23.62 -37.20
C LYS A 7 77.05 23.89 -35.72
N LEU A 8 78.00 24.70 -35.31
CA LEU A 8 78.19 25.08 -33.92
C LEU A 8 78.61 26.55 -33.83
N SER A 9 78.22 27.21 -32.75
CA SER A 9 78.63 28.58 -32.44
C SER A 9 78.89 28.71 -30.95
N ASN A 10 79.98 29.41 -30.62
CA ASN A 10 80.46 29.68 -29.27
C ASN A 10 80.55 28.40 -28.41
N PHE A 11 81.03 27.30 -28.99
CA PHE A 11 81.11 26.00 -28.33
C PHE A 11 82.56 25.62 -28.02
N THR A 12 82.89 25.53 -26.74
CA THR A 12 84.21 25.20 -26.18
C THR A 12 85.33 26.07 -26.76
N SER A 13 86.17 25.54 -27.64
CA SER A 13 87.27 26.26 -28.27
C SER A 13 86.86 26.99 -29.57
N TYR A 14 85.69 26.67 -30.14
CA TYR A 14 85.17 27.29 -31.36
C TYR A 14 84.36 28.56 -31.04
N GLY A 15 84.68 29.65 -31.75
CA GLY A 15 84.03 30.96 -31.61
C GLY A 15 82.67 31.05 -32.32
N GLU A 16 82.25 32.25 -32.71
CA GLU A 16 80.89 32.52 -33.20
C GLU A 16 80.58 31.87 -34.57
N ASN A 17 81.53 31.91 -35.51
CA ASN A 17 81.32 31.49 -36.91
C ASN A 17 82.39 30.49 -37.41
N PRO A 18 82.51 29.30 -36.82
CA PRO A 18 83.37 28.25 -37.37
C PRO A 18 82.77 27.68 -38.67
N PRO A 19 83.58 27.03 -39.53
CA PRO A 19 83.10 26.34 -40.71
C PRO A 19 82.05 25.26 -40.37
N GLU A 20 81.13 24.99 -41.30
CA GLU A 20 80.17 23.89 -41.18
C GLU A 20 80.83 22.55 -41.54
N LEU A 21 80.62 21.52 -40.72
CA LEU A 21 81.14 20.18 -41.01
C LEU A 21 80.07 19.37 -41.74
N ASP A 22 80.26 19.22 -43.04
CA ASP A 22 79.44 18.39 -43.91
C ASP A 22 79.99 16.95 -43.95
N PHE A 23 79.30 16.04 -43.27
CA PHE A 23 79.67 14.63 -43.20
C PHE A 23 79.38 13.90 -44.51
N THR A 24 78.58 14.44 -45.42
CA THR A 24 78.25 13.76 -46.69
C THR A 24 79.46 13.63 -47.60
N LYS A 25 80.47 14.49 -47.43
CA LYS A 25 81.69 14.54 -48.25
C LYS A 25 82.66 13.39 -48.02
N PHE A 26 82.50 12.61 -46.95
CA PHE A 26 83.41 11.52 -46.63
C PHE A 26 82.72 10.34 -45.98
N LYS A 27 83.23 9.13 -46.22
CA LYS A 27 82.85 7.91 -45.48
C LYS A 27 83.81 7.64 -44.33
N LEU A 28 85.10 7.87 -44.55
CA LEU A 28 86.20 7.72 -43.59
C LEU A 28 87.02 9.00 -43.56
N ALA A 29 87.17 9.61 -42.38
CA ALA A 29 88.00 10.81 -42.20
C ALA A 29 88.79 10.80 -40.89
N ALA A 30 89.97 11.41 -40.93
CA ALA A 30 90.80 11.64 -39.75
C ALA A 30 90.76 13.11 -39.30
N ILE A 31 90.32 13.36 -38.07
CA ILE A 31 90.44 14.65 -37.38
C ILE A 31 91.83 14.74 -36.75
N SER A 32 92.63 15.69 -37.22
CA SER A 32 94.02 15.89 -36.79
C SER A 32 94.28 17.34 -36.39
N GLY A 33 95.34 17.57 -35.60
CA GLY A 33 95.68 18.88 -35.05
C GLY A 33 96.42 18.77 -33.73
N LEU A 34 97.03 19.87 -33.27
CA LEU A 34 97.78 19.91 -32.01
C LEU A 34 96.89 19.55 -30.80
N ASN A 35 97.52 19.12 -29.71
CA ASN A 35 96.80 18.88 -28.46
C ASN A 35 96.18 20.19 -27.95
N GLY A 36 94.91 20.14 -27.56
CA GLY A 36 94.14 21.33 -27.16
C GLY A 36 93.64 22.21 -28.32
N ALA A 37 93.80 21.80 -29.58
CA ALA A 37 93.30 22.56 -30.74
C ALA A 37 91.78 22.47 -30.95
N GLY A 38 91.05 21.65 -30.21
CA GLY A 38 89.59 21.50 -30.35
C GLY A 38 89.12 20.34 -31.24
N LYS A 39 89.96 19.33 -31.48
CA LYS A 39 89.59 18.10 -32.23
C LYS A 39 88.35 17.43 -31.64
N SER A 40 88.45 17.12 -30.34
CA SER A 40 87.47 16.38 -29.57
C SER A 40 86.19 17.19 -29.31
N SER A 41 86.29 18.52 -29.34
CA SER A 41 85.18 19.47 -29.22
C SER A 41 84.13 19.34 -30.33
N LEU A 42 84.51 18.95 -31.55
CA LEU A 42 83.53 18.73 -32.64
C LEU A 42 82.56 17.60 -32.32
N LEU A 43 83.05 16.54 -31.68
CA LEU A 43 82.23 15.39 -31.31
C LEU A 43 81.49 15.63 -30.00
N ASP A 44 82.08 16.39 -29.06
CA ASP A 44 81.34 16.91 -27.90
C ASP A 44 80.13 17.75 -28.33
N ALA A 45 80.23 18.51 -29.43
CA ALA A 45 79.10 19.26 -29.96
C ALA A 45 77.98 18.31 -30.41
N VAL A 46 78.29 17.22 -31.13
CA VAL A 46 77.31 16.20 -31.55
C VAL A 46 76.65 15.54 -30.34
N THR A 47 77.44 15.03 -29.39
CA THR A 47 76.89 14.32 -28.23
C THR A 47 76.07 15.23 -27.33
N TRP A 48 76.54 16.46 -27.11
CA TRP A 48 75.79 17.45 -26.35
C TRP A 48 74.50 17.86 -27.06
N CYS A 49 74.52 18.03 -28.39
CA CYS A 49 73.32 18.36 -29.16
C CYS A 49 72.22 17.29 -28.99
N ILE A 50 72.58 16.01 -29.10
CA ILE A 50 71.63 14.90 -29.04
C ILE A 50 71.18 14.60 -27.60
N TRP A 51 72.12 14.40 -26.68
CA TRP A 51 71.82 13.89 -25.32
C TRP A 51 71.91 14.94 -24.22
N GLY A 52 72.39 16.15 -24.51
CA GLY A 52 72.56 17.21 -23.52
C GLY A 52 73.77 17.04 -22.61
N THR A 53 74.65 16.07 -22.89
CA THR A 53 75.88 15.81 -22.14
C THR A 53 77.07 15.72 -23.11
N SER A 54 78.21 16.29 -22.73
CA SER A 54 79.49 16.09 -23.43
C SER A 54 80.06 14.72 -23.09
N ARG A 55 81.14 14.34 -23.79
CA ARG A 55 81.86 13.09 -23.49
C ARG A 55 82.50 13.13 -22.10
N ALA A 56 83.06 14.27 -21.68
CA ALA A 56 83.70 14.41 -20.36
C ALA A 56 82.69 14.64 -19.21
N GLY A 57 81.39 14.67 -19.49
CA GLY A 57 80.37 14.89 -18.46
C GLY A 57 80.39 16.30 -17.88
N ASP A 58 80.94 17.26 -18.63
CA ASP A 58 81.05 18.64 -18.20
C ASP A 58 79.68 19.27 -18.02
N SER A 59 79.60 20.24 -17.12
CA SER A 59 78.40 21.08 -17.02
C SER A 59 78.14 21.77 -18.36
N SER A 60 76.87 21.93 -18.75
CA SER A 60 76.56 22.63 -20.01
C SER A 60 77.08 24.07 -20.07
N ASP A 61 77.30 24.72 -18.92
CA ASP A 61 77.82 26.09 -18.87
C ASP A 61 79.32 26.16 -19.13
N SER A 62 80.09 25.13 -18.76
CA SER A 62 81.53 25.03 -19.06
C SER A 62 81.83 24.72 -20.53
N LEU A 63 80.82 24.31 -21.29
CA LEU A 63 80.92 24.11 -22.73
C LEU A 63 80.77 25.41 -23.53
N ILE A 64 80.33 26.52 -22.90
CA ILE A 64 80.20 27.82 -23.57
C ILE A 64 81.60 28.41 -23.79
N HIS A 65 81.89 28.89 -25.00
CA HIS A 65 83.15 29.52 -25.34
C HIS A 65 83.50 30.65 -24.38
N ALA A 66 84.79 30.76 -24.04
CA ALA A 66 85.26 31.79 -23.12
C ALA A 66 84.91 33.19 -23.64
N GLY A 67 84.25 33.99 -22.81
CA GLY A 67 83.76 35.33 -23.18
C GLY A 67 82.39 35.36 -23.87
N ALA A 68 81.79 34.21 -24.19
CA ALA A 68 80.43 34.16 -24.74
C ALA A 68 79.35 33.97 -23.65
N GLU A 69 78.15 34.48 -23.94
CA GLU A 69 76.97 34.41 -23.07
C GLU A 69 76.03 33.24 -23.41
N SER A 70 76.14 32.71 -24.64
CA SER A 70 75.36 31.56 -25.10
C SER A 70 76.11 30.77 -26.17
N MET A 71 75.73 29.51 -26.36
CA MET A 71 76.22 28.61 -27.39
C MET A 71 75.05 27.92 -28.09
N GLN A 72 75.26 27.52 -29.33
CA GLN A 72 74.27 26.78 -30.11
C GLN A 72 74.95 25.69 -30.94
N VAL A 73 74.31 24.53 -31.00
CA VAL A 73 74.72 23.43 -31.88
C VAL A 73 73.50 22.94 -32.65
N GLU A 74 73.66 22.81 -33.95
CA GLU A 74 72.70 22.23 -34.89
C GLU A 74 73.32 20.98 -35.51
N PHE A 75 72.67 19.84 -35.31
CA PHE A 75 73.11 18.56 -35.83
C PHE A 75 72.01 17.91 -36.66
N SER A 76 72.31 17.62 -37.92
CA SER A 76 71.41 16.93 -38.84
C SER A 76 71.91 15.53 -39.15
N PHE A 77 71.00 14.57 -39.18
CA PHE A 77 71.29 13.16 -39.44
C PHE A 77 70.12 12.46 -40.12
N GLU A 78 70.43 11.34 -40.78
CA GLU A 78 69.44 10.42 -41.33
C GLU A 78 69.19 9.24 -40.36
N LEU A 79 67.92 8.89 -40.16
CA LEU A 79 67.49 7.71 -39.41
C LEU A 79 66.32 7.07 -40.14
N ASP A 80 66.44 5.78 -40.47
CA ASP A 80 65.42 5.00 -41.20
C ASP A 80 64.88 5.73 -42.45
N SER A 81 65.81 6.29 -43.25
CA SER A 81 65.50 7.07 -44.46
C SER A 81 64.72 8.37 -44.24
N HIS A 82 64.69 8.86 -43.00
CA HIS A 82 64.13 10.16 -42.64
C HIS A 82 65.22 11.10 -42.13
N PHE A 83 65.16 12.37 -42.54
CA PHE A 83 66.09 13.40 -42.11
C PHE A 83 65.58 14.09 -40.86
N TYR A 84 66.43 14.15 -39.83
CA TYR A 84 66.18 14.83 -38.58
C TYR A 84 67.21 15.93 -38.35
N THR A 85 66.77 17.02 -37.73
CA THR A 85 67.64 18.10 -37.26
C THR A 85 67.35 18.40 -35.80
N ILE A 86 68.38 18.33 -34.97
CA ILE A 86 68.33 18.74 -33.57
C ILE A 86 69.03 20.09 -33.45
N LYS A 87 68.35 21.07 -32.84
CA LYS A 87 68.93 22.36 -32.49
C LYS A 87 68.92 22.52 -30.99
N ARG A 88 70.10 22.65 -30.39
CA ARG A 88 70.24 22.86 -28.95
C ARG A 88 70.96 24.17 -28.69
N LYS A 89 70.34 25.03 -27.88
CA LYS A 89 70.88 26.30 -27.43
C LYS A 89 70.99 26.32 -25.92
N ARG A 90 72.14 26.74 -25.41
CA ARG A 90 72.37 26.98 -23.97
C ARG A 90 72.78 28.41 -23.76
N ALA A 91 72.15 29.08 -22.81
CA ALA A 91 72.45 30.44 -22.42
C ALA A 91 72.72 30.51 -20.92
N LYS A 92 73.70 31.33 -20.51
CA LYS A 92 73.90 31.74 -19.11
C LYS A 92 72.71 32.61 -18.67
N LYS A 93 72.59 32.87 -17.37
CA LYS A 93 71.47 33.68 -16.80
C LYS A 93 71.28 35.05 -17.51
N SER A 94 72.35 35.65 -18.04
CA SER A 94 72.36 36.91 -18.79
C SER A 94 72.25 36.77 -20.33
N GLY A 95 72.36 35.55 -20.87
CA GLY A 95 72.54 35.27 -22.30
C GLY A 95 71.27 34.89 -23.08
N GLY A 96 70.08 35.01 -22.47
CA GLY A 96 68.80 34.64 -23.09
C GLY A 96 68.28 33.25 -22.68
N SER A 97 67.44 32.62 -23.53
CA SER A 97 66.79 31.34 -23.23
C SER A 97 67.57 30.13 -23.72
N THR A 98 67.53 29.05 -22.93
CA THR A 98 67.95 27.70 -23.34
C THR A 98 66.79 27.05 -24.10
N ALA A 99 67.09 26.34 -25.20
CA ALA A 99 66.09 25.68 -26.04
C ALA A 99 66.60 24.34 -26.58
N LEU A 100 65.67 23.43 -26.83
CA LEU A 100 65.91 22.15 -27.50
C LEU A 100 64.77 21.95 -28.50
N GLU A 101 65.14 21.87 -29.78
CA GLU A 101 64.21 21.66 -30.88
C GLU A 101 64.55 20.38 -31.63
N LEU A 102 63.52 19.65 -32.04
CA LEU A 102 63.61 18.48 -32.91
C LEU A 102 62.76 18.71 -34.15
N TRP A 103 63.36 18.50 -35.32
CA TRP A 103 62.73 18.66 -36.61
C TRP A 103 62.86 17.36 -37.43
N SER A 104 61.85 17.05 -38.24
CA SER A 104 61.88 16.00 -39.26
C SER A 104 61.54 16.61 -40.61
N GLY A 105 62.54 16.80 -41.46
CA GLY A 105 62.42 17.68 -42.64
C GLY A 105 61.91 19.07 -42.24
N SER A 106 60.76 19.47 -42.78
CA SER A 106 60.10 20.75 -42.45
C SER A 106 59.16 20.69 -41.24
N HIS A 107 58.93 19.52 -40.63
CA HIS A 107 57.98 19.34 -39.53
C HIS A 107 58.66 19.50 -38.17
N ASN A 108 58.11 20.36 -37.32
CA ASN A 108 58.59 20.53 -35.94
C ASN A 108 57.98 19.44 -35.04
N LEU A 109 58.83 18.63 -34.40
CA LEU A 109 58.47 17.56 -33.48
C LEU A 109 58.74 17.92 -32.01
N THR A 110 59.07 19.16 -31.71
CA THR A 110 59.37 19.65 -30.36
C THR A 110 58.16 19.55 -29.44
N GLU A 111 58.37 19.04 -28.23
CA GLU A 111 57.35 18.90 -27.19
C GLU A 111 57.31 20.11 -26.24
N GLY A 112 56.32 20.17 -25.34
CA GLY A 112 56.08 21.33 -24.48
C GLY A 112 57.21 21.70 -23.50
N THR A 113 58.14 20.78 -23.20
CA THR A 113 59.30 21.04 -22.34
C THR A 113 60.58 20.42 -22.91
N ILE A 114 61.75 20.93 -22.50
CA ILE A 114 63.05 20.34 -22.85
C ILE A 114 63.11 18.86 -22.43
N LYS A 115 62.55 18.50 -21.27
CA LYS A 115 62.55 17.12 -20.77
C LYS A 115 61.74 16.18 -21.68
N THR A 116 60.51 16.55 -22.01
CA THR A 116 59.65 15.74 -22.90
C THR A 116 60.22 15.67 -24.32
N THR A 117 60.84 16.75 -24.82
CA THR A 117 61.54 16.73 -26.12
C THR A 117 62.76 15.81 -26.08
N GLN A 118 63.54 15.84 -24.99
CA GLN A 118 64.69 14.94 -24.79
C GLN A 118 64.25 13.47 -24.78
N GLU A 119 63.17 13.14 -24.07
CA GLU A 119 62.60 11.80 -24.05
C GLU A 119 62.14 11.36 -25.44
N LYS A 120 61.51 12.25 -26.22
CA LYS A 120 61.14 11.98 -27.61
C LYS A 120 62.34 11.73 -28.51
N ILE A 121 63.42 12.50 -28.37
CA ILE A 121 64.68 12.28 -29.10
C ILE A 121 65.24 10.89 -28.77
N ILE A 122 65.36 10.55 -27.49
CA ILE A 122 65.91 9.26 -27.03
C ILE A 122 65.02 8.09 -27.51
N ASN A 123 63.70 8.22 -27.40
CA ASN A 123 62.76 7.20 -27.85
C ASN A 123 62.77 7.04 -29.37
N SER A 124 62.94 8.13 -30.14
CA SER A 124 63.01 8.06 -31.61
C SER A 124 64.32 7.43 -32.08
N LEU A 125 65.43 7.71 -31.39
CA LEU A 125 66.74 7.14 -31.70
C LEU A 125 66.90 5.70 -31.20
N HIS A 126 66.07 5.27 -30.25
CA HIS A 126 66.25 4.05 -29.46
C HIS A 126 67.67 3.90 -28.89
N LEU A 127 68.34 5.03 -28.63
CA LEU A 127 69.75 5.08 -28.32
C LEU A 127 70.02 6.08 -27.19
N THR A 128 70.38 5.55 -26.03
CA THR A 128 70.79 6.38 -24.88
C THR A 128 72.24 6.86 -25.07
N PHE A 129 72.64 7.85 -24.29
CA PHE A 129 74.05 8.29 -24.28
C PHE A 129 74.99 7.16 -23.86
N GLU A 130 74.61 6.37 -22.86
CA GLU A 130 75.40 5.21 -22.39
C GLU A 130 75.50 4.15 -23.49
N THR A 131 74.40 3.86 -24.20
CA THR A 131 74.38 2.94 -25.35
C THR A 131 75.25 3.45 -26.49
N PHE A 132 75.14 4.72 -26.87
CA PHE A 132 75.97 5.34 -27.92
C PHE A 132 77.45 5.35 -27.55
N SER A 133 77.78 5.74 -26.31
CA SER A 133 79.15 5.73 -25.80
C SER A 133 79.71 4.32 -25.89
N ASN A 134 79.03 3.33 -25.32
CA ASN A 134 79.51 1.95 -25.26
C ASN A 134 79.56 1.23 -26.61
N SER A 135 78.78 1.64 -27.61
CA SER A 135 78.74 0.97 -28.92
C SER A 135 79.51 1.69 -30.03
N SER A 136 79.33 2.99 -30.24
CA SER A 136 79.81 3.69 -31.44
C SER A 136 80.95 4.67 -31.20
N TYR A 137 81.36 4.83 -29.95
CA TYR A 137 82.33 5.86 -29.58
C TYR A 137 83.49 5.25 -28.77
N LEU A 138 84.62 4.99 -29.44
CA LEU A 138 85.85 4.50 -28.84
C LEU A 138 86.67 5.68 -28.29
N ARG A 139 86.80 5.79 -26.97
CA ARG A 139 87.50 6.90 -26.29
C ARG A 139 88.92 6.58 -25.87
N GLN A 140 89.77 7.60 -25.86
CA GLN A 140 91.06 7.56 -25.18
C GLN A 140 90.87 7.25 -23.69
N GLY A 141 91.53 6.21 -23.20
CA GLY A 141 91.45 5.77 -21.79
C GLY A 141 90.09 5.18 -21.36
N HIS A 142 89.12 5.05 -22.27
CA HIS A 142 87.80 4.47 -22.02
C HIS A 142 87.37 3.52 -23.16
N ALA A 143 88.35 2.97 -23.89
CA ALA A 143 88.10 1.91 -24.88
C ALA A 143 87.52 0.65 -24.20
N ASP A 144 87.84 0.49 -22.92
CA ASP A 144 87.52 -0.58 -22.00
C ASP A 144 86.20 -0.35 -21.21
N GLU A 145 85.43 0.71 -21.52
CA GLU A 145 84.23 1.10 -20.75
C GLU A 145 83.16 0.01 -20.68
N PHE A 146 83.01 -0.83 -21.72
CA PHE A 146 82.13 -2.00 -21.68
C PHE A 146 82.80 -3.18 -20.95
N THR A 147 84.05 -3.49 -21.28
CA THR A 147 84.75 -4.70 -20.80
C THR A 147 85.19 -4.62 -19.33
N THR A 148 85.39 -3.42 -18.79
CA THR A 148 85.71 -3.18 -17.36
C THR A 148 84.51 -3.21 -16.43
N LYS A 149 83.28 -3.11 -16.95
CA LYS A 149 82.07 -3.25 -16.13
C LYS A 149 82.01 -4.65 -15.52
N GLY A 150 81.33 -4.78 -14.39
CA GLY A 150 81.07 -6.11 -13.83
C GLY A 150 80.21 -6.95 -14.78
N PRO A 151 80.29 -8.30 -14.74
CA PRO A 151 79.55 -9.17 -15.66
C PRO A 151 78.02 -8.90 -15.71
N THR A 152 77.41 -8.57 -14.58
CA THR A 152 75.97 -8.20 -14.52
C THR A 152 75.68 -6.88 -15.22
N ASP A 153 76.55 -5.88 -15.08
CA ASP A 153 76.42 -4.60 -15.77
C ASP A 153 76.65 -4.74 -17.27
N ARG A 154 77.59 -5.58 -17.71
CA ARG A 154 77.79 -5.90 -19.14
C ARG A 154 76.53 -6.50 -19.75
N LYS A 155 75.90 -7.47 -19.06
CA LYS A 155 74.63 -8.07 -19.52
C LYS A 155 73.50 -7.04 -19.58
N ARG A 156 73.40 -6.14 -18.59
CA ARG A 156 72.43 -5.03 -18.59
C ARG A 156 72.65 -4.09 -19.78
N ILE A 157 73.89 -3.63 -19.99
CA ILE A 157 74.24 -2.76 -21.11
C ILE A 157 73.95 -3.47 -22.45
N LEU A 158 74.25 -4.77 -22.56
CA LEU A 158 73.90 -5.56 -23.74
C LEU A 158 72.38 -5.65 -23.95
N ALA A 159 71.59 -5.84 -22.89
CA ALA A 159 70.13 -5.81 -22.97
C ALA A 159 69.59 -4.44 -23.43
N ASP A 160 70.19 -3.35 -22.95
CA ASP A 160 69.85 -1.98 -23.36
C ASP A 160 70.21 -1.72 -24.83
N ILE A 161 71.39 -2.18 -25.26
CA ILE A 161 71.85 -2.18 -26.66
C ILE A 161 70.87 -2.95 -27.55
N LEU A 162 70.41 -4.12 -27.09
CA LEU A 162 69.43 -4.95 -27.80
C LEU A 162 67.98 -4.41 -27.71
N GLY A 163 67.75 -3.29 -27.03
CA GLY A 163 66.43 -2.66 -26.94
C GLY A 163 65.42 -3.44 -26.09
N LEU A 164 65.87 -4.28 -25.15
CA LEU A 164 65.00 -5.21 -24.44
C LEU A 164 64.10 -4.56 -23.38
N SER A 165 64.32 -3.29 -23.05
CA SER A 165 63.50 -2.51 -22.10
C SER A 165 62.00 -2.41 -22.47
N HIS A 166 61.63 -2.65 -23.73
CA HIS A 166 60.22 -2.75 -24.11
C HIS A 166 59.53 -3.97 -23.50
N TYR A 167 60.24 -5.10 -23.36
CA TYR A 167 59.70 -6.33 -22.78
C TYR A 167 59.40 -6.17 -21.29
N ASP A 168 60.19 -5.38 -20.54
CA ASP A 168 59.88 -5.04 -19.15
C ASP A 168 58.51 -4.35 -19.02
N LYS A 169 58.16 -3.47 -19.97
CA LYS A 169 56.83 -2.81 -20.00
C LYS A 169 55.71 -3.80 -20.34
N LEU A 170 55.98 -4.80 -21.17
CA LEU A 170 55.01 -5.83 -21.52
C LEU A 170 54.79 -6.81 -20.35
N GLU A 171 55.86 -7.18 -19.64
CA GLU A 171 55.81 -7.98 -18.41
C GLU A 171 54.92 -7.29 -17.36
N GLU A 172 55.18 -6.02 -17.04
CA GLU A 172 54.40 -5.29 -16.05
C GLU A 172 52.92 -5.18 -16.45
N LYS A 173 52.62 -4.91 -17.73
CA LYS A 173 51.24 -4.91 -18.23
C LYS A 173 50.57 -6.27 -18.11
N ALA A 174 51.30 -7.37 -18.35
CA ALA A 174 50.78 -8.72 -18.21
C ALA A 174 50.47 -9.02 -16.73
N LYS A 175 51.37 -8.67 -15.80
CA LYS A 175 51.14 -8.81 -14.35
C LYS A 175 49.90 -8.04 -13.87
N GLU A 176 49.75 -6.79 -14.30
CA GLU A 176 48.58 -5.97 -13.94
C GLU A 176 47.27 -6.61 -14.42
N LYS A 177 47.26 -7.14 -15.66
CA LYS A 177 46.08 -7.82 -16.21
C LYS A 177 45.79 -9.14 -15.51
N ALA A 178 46.81 -9.98 -15.26
CA ALA A 178 46.67 -11.22 -14.50
C ALA A 178 46.07 -10.96 -13.12
N LYS A 179 46.64 -9.99 -12.37
CA LYS A 179 46.14 -9.59 -11.05
C LYS A 179 44.68 -9.11 -11.11
N THR A 180 44.34 -8.31 -12.11
CA THR A 180 42.96 -7.80 -12.27
C THR A 180 41.98 -8.93 -12.59
N ALA A 181 42.36 -9.87 -13.45
CA ALA A 181 41.54 -11.04 -13.78
C ALA A 181 41.37 -11.96 -12.56
N ALA A 182 42.44 -12.22 -11.81
CA ALA A 182 42.42 -13.04 -10.59
C ALA A 182 41.49 -12.47 -9.51
N VAL A 183 41.50 -11.14 -9.29
CA VAL A 183 40.59 -10.50 -8.33
C VAL A 183 39.12 -10.65 -8.75
N LYS A 184 38.82 -10.47 -10.04
CA LYS A 184 37.47 -10.67 -10.58
C LYS A 184 37.03 -12.13 -10.46
N LEU A 185 37.93 -13.05 -10.77
CA LEU A 185 37.70 -14.49 -10.63
C LEU A 185 37.33 -14.84 -9.19
N GLN A 186 38.10 -14.37 -8.21
CA GLN A 186 37.83 -14.62 -6.79
C GLN A 186 36.46 -14.08 -6.36
N LEU A 187 36.09 -12.87 -6.79
CA LEU A 187 34.76 -12.30 -6.52
C LEU A 187 33.64 -13.15 -7.13
N LEU A 188 33.83 -13.62 -8.36
CA LEU A 188 32.86 -14.45 -9.07
C LEU A 188 32.71 -15.83 -8.42
N GLU A 189 33.78 -16.40 -7.89
CA GLU A 189 33.76 -17.65 -7.13
C GLU A 189 32.92 -17.53 -5.85
N TYR A 190 33.09 -16.44 -5.09
CA TYR A 190 32.24 -16.19 -3.92
C TYR A 190 30.76 -16.07 -4.29
N GLN A 191 30.45 -15.34 -5.38
CA GLN A 191 29.07 -15.21 -5.86
C GLN A 191 28.47 -16.55 -6.29
N LEU A 192 29.26 -17.44 -6.90
CA LEU A 192 28.80 -18.77 -7.29
C LEU A 192 28.52 -19.65 -6.07
N ILE A 193 29.33 -19.57 -5.01
CA ILE A 193 29.10 -20.30 -3.75
C ILE A 193 27.77 -19.88 -3.10
N GLU A 194 27.48 -18.57 -3.04
CA GLU A 194 26.20 -18.07 -2.51
C GLU A 194 25.01 -18.56 -3.34
N LEU A 195 25.15 -18.55 -4.67
CA LEU A 195 24.11 -19.05 -5.57
C LEU A 195 23.89 -20.56 -5.39
N GLU A 196 24.95 -21.36 -5.30
CA GLU A 196 24.85 -22.81 -5.06
C GLU A 196 24.12 -23.14 -3.76
N ALA A 197 24.37 -22.37 -2.70
CA ALA A 197 23.66 -22.54 -1.43
C ALA A 197 22.14 -22.30 -1.57
N GLU A 198 21.71 -21.27 -2.30
CA GLU A 198 20.28 -21.05 -2.59
C GLU A 198 19.69 -22.14 -3.50
N LEU A 199 20.44 -22.56 -4.53
CA LEU A 199 20.01 -23.60 -5.46
C LEU A 199 19.80 -24.95 -4.78
N SER A 200 20.56 -25.25 -3.72
CA SER A 200 20.40 -26.49 -2.95
C SER A 200 19.01 -26.66 -2.32
N GLN A 201 18.25 -25.57 -2.15
CA GLN A 201 16.89 -25.60 -1.60
C GLN A 201 15.82 -26.03 -2.61
N LYS A 202 16.18 -26.23 -3.88
CA LYS A 202 15.25 -26.54 -4.98
C LYS A 202 14.41 -27.78 -4.71
N ASP A 203 15.08 -28.89 -4.37
CA ASP A 203 14.41 -30.18 -4.25
C ASP A 203 13.54 -30.24 -2.99
N GLN A 204 14.00 -29.67 -1.87
CA GLN A 204 13.18 -29.50 -0.68
C GLN A 204 11.92 -28.66 -0.97
N SER A 205 12.04 -27.62 -1.79
CA SER A 205 10.89 -26.77 -2.15
C SER A 205 9.89 -27.51 -3.05
N LYS A 206 10.37 -28.37 -3.97
CA LYS A 206 9.50 -29.24 -4.78
C LYS A 206 8.74 -30.26 -3.92
N GLU A 207 9.41 -30.88 -2.95
CA GLU A 207 8.75 -31.81 -2.02
C GLU A 207 7.67 -31.11 -1.18
N LYS A 208 7.97 -29.91 -0.65
CA LYS A 208 6.99 -29.09 0.09
C LYS A 208 5.79 -28.72 -0.78
N LYS A 209 6.02 -28.35 -2.04
CA LYS A 209 4.95 -28.07 -3.01
C LYS A 209 4.04 -29.28 -3.21
N ALA A 210 4.61 -30.46 -3.51
CA ALA A 210 3.84 -31.68 -3.73
C ALA A 210 3.04 -32.10 -2.48
N ALA A 211 3.65 -31.96 -1.29
CA ALA A 211 2.97 -32.24 -0.03
C ALA A 211 1.79 -31.28 0.22
N ALA A 212 1.97 -29.98 -0.07
CA ALA A 212 0.91 -28.98 0.07
C ALA A 212 -0.24 -29.22 -0.91
N GLU A 213 0.05 -29.50 -2.18
CA GLU A 213 -0.97 -29.84 -3.20
C GLU A 213 -1.81 -31.05 -2.78
N LYS A 214 -1.14 -32.12 -2.30
CA LYS A 214 -1.83 -33.30 -1.77
C LYS A 214 -2.73 -32.95 -0.59
N LYS A 215 -2.22 -32.20 0.40
CA LYS A 215 -2.99 -31.80 1.58
C LYS A 215 -4.20 -30.93 1.22
N ILE A 216 -4.07 -30.00 0.28
CA ILE A 216 -5.19 -29.19 -0.23
C ILE A 216 -6.29 -30.11 -0.80
N SER A 217 -5.92 -31.04 -1.69
CA SER A 217 -6.89 -31.96 -2.30
C SER A 217 -7.65 -32.82 -1.28
N GLU A 218 -6.95 -33.30 -0.24
CA GLU A 218 -7.57 -34.09 0.84
C GLU A 218 -8.53 -33.25 1.69
N VAL A 219 -8.15 -32.00 2.01
CA VAL A 219 -8.97 -31.10 2.83
C VAL A 219 -10.18 -30.58 2.06
N GLU A 220 -10.05 -30.24 0.78
CA GLU A 220 -11.15 -29.81 -0.09
C GLU A 220 -12.24 -30.89 -0.21
N ILE A 221 -11.86 -32.17 -0.27
CA ILE A 221 -12.81 -33.29 -0.26
C ILE A 221 -13.59 -33.31 1.07
N LYS A 222 -12.90 -33.16 2.21
CA LYS A 222 -13.54 -33.14 3.53
C LYS A 222 -14.47 -31.94 3.71
N ILE A 223 -14.05 -30.75 3.29
CA ILE A 223 -14.87 -29.53 3.29
C ILE A 223 -16.16 -29.76 2.50
N ASN A 224 -16.06 -30.28 1.27
CA ASN A 224 -17.23 -30.53 0.42
C ASN A 224 -18.22 -31.53 1.03
N ILE A 225 -17.73 -32.58 1.70
CA ILE A 225 -18.59 -33.55 2.40
C ILE A 225 -19.30 -32.86 3.56
N LEU A 226 -18.54 -32.13 4.38
CA LEU A 226 -19.05 -31.49 5.58
C LEU A 226 -20.06 -30.38 5.26
N GLU A 227 -19.83 -29.57 4.22
CA GLU A 227 -20.79 -28.55 3.76
C GLU A 227 -22.12 -29.16 3.32
N LYS A 228 -22.11 -30.33 2.68
CA LYS A 228 -23.34 -31.06 2.33
C LYS A 228 -24.09 -31.53 3.57
N GLU A 229 -23.39 -32.11 4.55
CA GLU A 229 -23.98 -32.52 5.83
C GLU A 229 -24.62 -31.33 6.57
N LEU A 230 -23.89 -30.22 6.63
CA LEU A 230 -24.28 -28.99 7.33
C LEU A 230 -25.53 -28.37 6.68
N LYS A 231 -25.62 -28.36 5.34
CA LYS A 231 -26.81 -27.91 4.62
C LYS A 231 -28.06 -28.71 5.01
N VAL A 232 -27.95 -30.04 5.05
CA VAL A 232 -29.07 -30.92 5.45
C VAL A 232 -29.49 -30.66 6.89
N LEU A 233 -28.53 -30.49 7.80
CA LEU A 233 -28.80 -30.18 9.21
C LEU A 233 -29.44 -28.79 9.38
N GLN A 234 -29.02 -27.78 8.62
CA GLN A 234 -29.60 -26.44 8.65
C GLN A 234 -31.05 -26.43 8.14
N GLU A 235 -31.35 -27.16 7.06
CA GLU A 235 -32.72 -27.34 6.56
C GLU A 235 -33.62 -28.02 7.61
N LYS A 236 -33.10 -29.06 8.28
CA LYS A 236 -33.79 -29.74 9.39
C LYS A 236 -34.04 -28.79 10.57
N LYS A 237 -33.04 -28.01 10.98
CA LYS A 237 -33.15 -27.00 12.05
C LYS A 237 -34.21 -25.95 11.72
N ALA A 238 -34.21 -25.41 10.50
CA ALA A 238 -35.18 -24.40 10.07
C ALA A 238 -36.62 -24.92 10.14
N THR A 239 -36.82 -26.16 9.69
CA THR A 239 -38.12 -26.84 9.76
C THR A 239 -38.58 -27.03 11.22
N LEU A 240 -37.70 -27.53 12.08
CA LEU A 240 -37.98 -27.70 13.52
C LEU A 240 -38.29 -26.36 14.21
N SER A 241 -37.54 -25.31 13.89
CA SER A 241 -37.74 -23.97 14.45
C SER A 241 -39.12 -23.41 14.09
N ALA A 242 -39.53 -23.52 12.82
CA ALA A 242 -40.84 -23.04 12.37
C ALA A 242 -41.99 -23.80 13.05
N SER A 243 -41.86 -25.14 13.17
CA SER A 243 -42.85 -25.94 13.89
C SER A 243 -42.89 -25.63 15.39
N ASN A 244 -41.75 -25.39 16.04
CA ASN A 244 -41.71 -25.01 17.46
C ASN A 244 -42.37 -23.64 17.69
N GLU A 245 -42.15 -22.65 16.81
CA GLU A 245 -42.80 -21.35 16.89
C GLU A 245 -44.33 -21.45 16.74
N GLN A 246 -44.82 -22.32 15.84
CA GLN A 246 -46.24 -22.63 15.72
C GLN A 246 -46.80 -23.24 17.01
N GLN A 247 -46.09 -24.20 17.61
CA GLN A 247 -46.52 -24.79 18.89
C GLN A 247 -46.60 -23.76 20.02
N ILE A 248 -45.64 -22.82 20.10
CA ILE A 248 -45.65 -21.74 21.09
C ILE A 248 -46.88 -20.85 20.91
N LYS A 249 -47.20 -20.45 19.67
CA LYS A 249 -48.39 -19.65 19.36
C LYS A 249 -49.69 -20.37 19.75
N LEU A 250 -49.82 -21.65 19.40
CA LEU A 250 -50.97 -22.49 19.78
C LEU A 250 -51.15 -22.55 21.31
N LYS A 251 -50.06 -22.76 22.06
CA LYS A 251 -50.08 -22.78 23.53
C LYS A 251 -50.47 -21.41 24.12
N GLN A 252 -50.01 -20.30 23.53
CA GLN A 252 -50.40 -18.94 23.94
C GLN A 252 -51.90 -18.68 23.71
N THR A 253 -52.41 -18.98 22.51
CA THR A 253 -53.84 -18.82 22.19
C THR A 253 -54.73 -19.66 23.11
N LEU A 254 -54.29 -20.89 23.44
CA LEU A 254 -54.99 -21.71 24.41
C LEU A 254 -55.04 -21.05 25.80
N SER A 255 -53.92 -20.52 26.29
CA SER A 255 -53.86 -19.81 27.57
C SER A 255 -54.76 -18.57 27.60
N GLU A 256 -54.81 -17.80 26.51
CA GLU A 256 -55.67 -16.61 26.37
C GLU A 256 -57.15 -17.01 26.42
N LEU A 257 -57.57 -18.00 25.64
CA LEU A 257 -58.94 -18.50 25.63
C LEU A 257 -59.38 -19.08 26.98
N GLN A 258 -58.48 -19.78 27.67
CA GLN A 258 -58.73 -20.27 29.03
C GLN A 258 -58.98 -19.10 30.00
N SER A 259 -58.19 -18.02 29.92
CA SER A 259 -58.38 -16.82 30.73
C SER A 259 -59.73 -16.14 30.46
N GLU A 260 -60.08 -15.92 29.18
CA GLU A 260 -61.37 -15.34 28.79
C GLU A 260 -62.55 -16.20 29.28
N LEU A 261 -62.42 -17.52 29.21
CA LEU A 261 -63.43 -18.46 29.70
C LEU A 261 -63.66 -18.30 31.22
N THR A 262 -62.57 -18.14 31.99
CA THR A 262 -62.67 -17.89 33.44
C THR A 262 -63.30 -16.53 33.76
N GLU A 263 -63.05 -15.52 32.95
CA GLU A 263 -63.67 -14.20 33.11
C GLU A 263 -65.19 -14.26 32.86
N ILE A 264 -65.61 -14.89 31.76
CA ILE A 264 -67.03 -15.07 31.42
C ILE A 264 -67.77 -15.85 32.52
N LEU A 265 -67.16 -16.90 33.06
CA LEU A 265 -67.72 -17.64 34.20
C LEU A 265 -67.92 -16.75 35.42
N THR A 266 -66.95 -15.88 35.71
CA THR A 266 -67.00 -14.97 36.86
C THR A 266 -68.10 -13.92 36.68
N GLN A 267 -68.19 -13.32 35.50
CA GLN A 267 -69.26 -12.37 35.15
C GLN A 267 -70.65 -13.03 35.23
N GLY A 268 -70.78 -14.27 34.72
CA GLY A 268 -72.01 -15.04 34.79
C GLY A 268 -72.46 -15.34 36.23
N LYS A 269 -71.53 -15.72 37.11
CA LYS A 269 -71.81 -15.95 38.55
C LYS A 269 -72.33 -14.68 39.23
N ASN A 270 -71.66 -13.55 39.04
CA ASN A 270 -72.04 -12.28 39.65
C ASN A 270 -73.45 -11.83 39.23
N ARG A 271 -73.78 -11.96 37.94
CA ARG A 271 -75.11 -11.64 37.43
C ARG A 271 -76.18 -12.60 37.94
N ALA A 272 -75.87 -13.89 38.06
CA ALA A 272 -76.80 -14.88 38.60
C ALA A 272 -77.16 -14.58 40.06
N GLU A 273 -76.17 -14.15 40.85
CA GLU A 273 -76.38 -13.73 42.24
C GLU A 273 -77.23 -12.44 42.33
N LYS A 274 -77.01 -11.48 41.44
CA LYS A 274 -77.84 -10.27 41.34
C LYS A 274 -79.30 -10.58 40.99
N ILE A 275 -79.55 -11.50 40.05
CA ILE A 275 -80.92 -11.96 39.72
C ILE A 275 -81.58 -12.64 40.91
N LYS A 276 -80.84 -13.44 41.68
CA LYS A 276 -81.35 -14.08 42.89
C LYS A 276 -81.85 -13.03 43.90
N GLN A 277 -81.07 -11.98 44.15
CA GLN A 277 -81.46 -10.88 45.04
C GLN A 277 -82.71 -10.13 44.53
N LEU A 278 -82.78 -9.85 43.23
CA LEU A 278 -83.96 -9.21 42.63
C LEU A 278 -85.23 -10.08 42.74
N LYS A 279 -85.10 -11.40 42.55
CA LYS A 279 -86.22 -12.35 42.73
C LYS A 279 -86.76 -12.37 44.16
N GLU A 280 -85.89 -12.27 45.16
CA GLU A 280 -86.29 -12.18 46.57
C GLU A 280 -87.06 -10.89 46.86
N GLN A 281 -86.64 -9.75 46.27
CA GLN A 281 -87.35 -8.47 46.43
C GLN A 281 -88.75 -8.48 45.77
N LEU A 282 -88.93 -9.24 44.69
CA LEU A 282 -90.18 -9.26 43.91
C LEU A 282 -91.27 -10.20 44.46
N LEU A 283 -91.01 -10.94 45.55
CA LEU A 283 -91.98 -11.86 46.17
C LEU A 283 -93.26 -11.16 46.64
N GLU A 284 -93.18 -9.89 47.03
CA GLU A 284 -94.33 -9.12 47.55
C GLU A 284 -95.17 -8.44 46.44
N LEU A 285 -94.65 -8.39 45.20
CA LEU A 285 -95.29 -7.69 44.07
C LEU A 285 -96.67 -8.27 43.69
N PRO A 286 -96.91 -9.59 43.66
CA PRO A 286 -98.22 -10.15 43.34
C PRO A 286 -99.31 -9.73 44.33
N ALA A 287 -98.99 -9.72 45.63
CA ALA A 287 -99.93 -9.33 46.68
C ALA A 287 -100.25 -7.82 46.65
N LEU A 288 -99.29 -6.98 46.25
CA LEU A 288 -99.54 -5.55 46.03
C LEU A 288 -100.43 -5.29 44.80
N ARG A 289 -100.27 -6.05 43.71
CA ARG A 289 -101.13 -5.93 42.51
C ARG A 289 -102.60 -6.21 42.84
N GLU A 290 -102.88 -7.23 43.64
CA GLU A 290 -104.24 -7.56 44.11
C GLU A 290 -104.87 -6.43 44.93
N LYS A 291 -104.11 -5.84 45.88
CA LYS A 291 -104.63 -4.75 46.73
C LYS A 291 -104.93 -3.46 45.94
N LEU A 292 -104.13 -3.14 44.92
CA LEU A 292 -104.40 -1.99 44.05
C LEU A 292 -105.62 -2.21 43.15
N LYS A 293 -105.93 -3.45 42.76
CA LYS A 293 -107.16 -3.78 42.01
C LYS A 293 -108.42 -3.61 42.86
N GLN A 294 -108.34 -3.87 44.17
CA GLN A 294 -109.45 -3.61 45.10
C GLN A 294 -109.77 -2.12 45.27
N LYS A 295 -108.81 -1.22 45.00
CA LYS A 295 -109.03 0.24 45.02
C LYS A 295 -110.09 0.67 44.00
N GLU A 296 -109.99 0.17 42.78
CA GLU A 296 -110.89 0.54 41.67
C GLU A 296 -112.35 0.18 41.99
N GLN A 297 -112.58 -0.97 42.62
CA GLN A 297 -113.92 -1.43 43.01
C GLN A 297 -114.55 -0.62 44.15
N LEU A 298 -113.73 -0.13 45.09
CA LEU A 298 -114.20 0.67 46.23
C LEU A 298 -114.53 2.12 45.83
N GLU A 299 -113.89 2.66 44.79
CA GLU A 299 -114.18 3.99 44.26
C GLU A 299 -115.56 4.05 43.56
N GLU A 300 -115.94 3.03 42.78
CA GLU A 300 -117.26 2.94 42.14
C GLU A 300 -118.43 2.93 43.14
N GLN A 301 -118.31 2.15 44.22
CA GLN A 301 -119.37 2.02 45.23
C GLN A 301 -119.65 3.34 45.96
N LYS A 302 -118.63 4.19 46.14
CA LYS A 302 -118.76 5.48 46.83
C LYS A 302 -119.61 6.49 46.03
N GLU A 303 -119.54 6.42 44.71
CA GLU A 303 -120.22 7.35 43.78
C GLU A 303 -121.73 7.09 43.70
N GLU A 304 -122.15 5.84 43.85
CA GLU A 304 -123.57 5.44 43.83
C GLU A 304 -124.34 5.94 45.06
N PHE A 305 -123.73 5.87 46.25
CA PHE A 305 -124.33 6.38 47.49
C PHE A 305 -124.62 7.88 47.45
N THR A 306 -123.79 8.66 46.76
CA THR A 306 -123.93 10.12 46.72
C THR A 306 -125.14 10.56 45.88
N LYS A 307 -125.50 9.82 44.83
CA LYS A 307 -126.66 10.09 43.96
C LYS A 307 -128.00 9.89 44.66
N ASN A 308 -128.14 8.83 45.46
CA ASN A 308 -129.42 8.49 46.10
C ASN A 308 -129.83 9.50 47.19
N SER A 309 -128.85 10.13 47.85
CA SER A 309 -129.10 11.14 48.88
C SER A 309 -129.77 12.42 48.35
N GLN A 310 -129.33 12.92 47.20
CA GLN A 310 -129.87 14.15 46.60
C GLN A 310 -131.33 14.03 46.14
N LYS A 311 -131.75 12.84 45.68
CA LYS A 311 -133.09 12.61 45.13
C LYS A 311 -134.20 12.65 46.18
N LYS A 312 -133.91 12.21 47.41
CA LYS A 312 -134.88 12.18 48.52
C LYS A 312 -135.22 13.59 49.05
N MET A 313 -134.24 14.49 49.05
CA MET A 313 -134.40 15.85 49.55
C MET A 313 -135.33 16.71 48.69
N GLY A 314 -135.41 16.44 47.37
CA GLY A 314 -136.28 17.18 46.45
C GLY A 314 -137.77 16.91 46.66
N LEU A 315 -138.16 15.65 46.82
CA LEU A 315 -139.56 15.22 46.93
C LEU A 315 -140.24 15.68 48.24
N GLN A 316 -139.47 15.81 49.34
CA GLN A 316 -140.02 16.28 50.62
C GLN A 316 -140.50 17.73 50.59
N LYS A 317 -139.92 18.56 49.72
CA LYS A 317 -140.30 19.98 49.59
C LYS A 317 -141.66 20.13 48.91
N GLU A 318 -141.92 19.32 47.89
CA GLU A 318 -143.15 19.37 47.07
C GLU A 318 -144.42 18.99 47.85
N LEU A 319 -144.29 18.13 48.87
CA LEU A 319 -145.39 17.73 49.73
C LEU A 319 -145.90 18.86 50.64
N SER A 320 -145.01 19.74 51.08
CA SER A 320 -145.33 20.83 52.02
C SER A 320 -146.22 21.91 51.38
N ASP A 321 -146.02 22.20 50.10
CA ASP A 321 -146.69 23.34 49.43
C ASP A 321 -148.18 23.07 49.12
N LEU A 322 -148.61 21.80 49.12
CA LEU A 322 -149.98 21.40 48.77
C LEU A 322 -150.96 21.38 49.97
N MET A 323 -150.48 21.21 51.21
CA MET A 323 -151.37 21.01 52.38
C MET A 323 -152.00 22.31 52.93
N GLY A 324 -151.40 23.47 52.70
CA GLY A 324 -151.85 24.75 53.28
C GLY A 324 -153.20 25.28 52.78
N PRO A 325 -153.43 25.38 51.45
CA PRO A 325 -154.63 26.00 50.88
C PRO A 325 -155.94 25.24 51.13
N LEU A 326 -155.88 23.90 51.20
CA LEU A 326 -157.05 23.03 51.32
C LEU A 326 -157.78 23.20 52.68
N SER A 327 -157.01 23.43 53.75
CA SER A 327 -157.53 23.60 55.11
C SER A 327 -158.51 24.78 55.23
N LEU A 328 -158.19 25.91 54.57
CA LEU A 328 -158.98 27.15 54.65
C LEU A 328 -160.34 27.04 53.95
N LYS A 329 -160.39 26.40 52.77
CA LYS A 329 -161.63 26.24 52.00
C LYS A 329 -162.70 25.43 52.74
N ASN A 330 -162.29 24.42 53.51
CA ASN A 330 -163.24 23.57 54.25
C ASN A 330 -163.91 24.31 55.42
N GLN A 331 -163.25 25.32 55.99
CA GLN A 331 -163.76 26.07 57.15
C GLN A 331 -164.83 27.10 56.76
N GLU A 332 -164.70 27.75 55.60
CA GLU A 332 -165.69 28.69 55.06
C GLU A 332 -167.04 28.04 54.76
N LYS A 333 -167.02 26.82 54.20
CA LYS A 333 -168.23 26.08 53.83
C LYS A 333 -169.15 25.81 55.03
N GLN A 334 -168.59 25.43 56.19
CA GLN A 334 -169.38 25.12 57.38
C GLN A 334 -170.12 26.32 57.99
N ASN A 335 -169.58 27.53 57.85
CA ASN A 335 -170.17 28.72 58.48
C ASN A 335 -171.40 29.24 57.73
N LEU A 336 -171.43 29.12 56.39
CA LEU A 336 -172.55 29.58 55.57
C LEU A 336 -173.79 28.69 55.73
N ASP A 337 -173.61 27.37 55.89
CA ASP A 337 -174.71 26.42 56.08
C ASP A 337 -175.57 26.76 57.32
N LYS A 338 -174.94 27.19 58.43
CA LYS A 338 -175.66 27.51 59.68
C LYS A 338 -176.59 28.73 59.55
N LYS A 339 -176.16 29.79 58.86
CA LYS A 339 -176.97 31.02 58.71
C LYS A 339 -178.24 30.81 57.87
N LEU A 340 -178.18 29.87 56.92
CA LEU A 340 -179.30 29.56 56.03
C LEU A 340 -180.48 28.94 56.78
N GLU A 341 -180.20 28.16 57.81
CA GLU A 341 -181.21 27.46 58.60
C GLU A 341 -181.98 28.43 59.52
N GLU A 342 -181.30 29.42 60.13
CA GLU A 342 -181.93 30.40 61.03
C GLU A 342 -182.97 31.31 60.33
N LEU A 343 -182.65 31.76 59.12
CA LEU A 343 -183.52 32.60 58.28
C LEU A 343 -184.83 31.88 57.90
N ARG A 344 -184.74 30.57 57.67
CA ARG A 344 -185.88 29.75 57.26
C ARG A 344 -186.95 29.68 58.36
N ILE A 345 -186.53 29.59 59.62
CA ILE A 345 -187.40 29.53 60.79
C ILE A 345 -188.20 30.84 60.97
N HIS A 346 -187.56 31.99 60.70
CA HIS A 346 -188.18 33.31 60.88
C HIS A 346 -189.29 33.60 59.86
N ILE A 347 -189.16 33.10 58.63
CA ILE A 347 -190.14 33.28 57.55
C ILE A 347 -191.47 32.59 57.87
N ASP A 348 -191.43 31.41 58.47
CA ASP A 348 -192.62 30.59 58.75
C ASP A 348 -193.49 31.16 59.88
N ALA A 349 -192.89 31.86 60.86
CA ALA A 349 -193.60 32.38 62.02
C ALA A 349 -194.57 33.53 61.70
N ILE A 350 -194.30 34.34 60.67
CA ILE A 350 -195.06 35.56 60.34
C ILE A 350 -196.41 35.25 59.65
N ALA A 351 -196.62 34.03 59.17
CA ALA A 351 -197.76 33.70 58.31
C ALA A 351 -199.14 33.56 59.01
N LYS A 352 -199.23 33.48 60.35
CA LYS A 352 -200.48 33.11 61.07
C LYS A 352 -201.40 34.29 61.45
N ASP A 353 -202.72 34.12 61.45
CA ASP A 353 -203.74 35.20 61.47
C ASP A 353 -204.03 35.90 62.82
N SER A 354 -203.46 35.44 63.93
CA SER A 354 -203.50 36.13 65.23
C SER A 354 -202.16 36.81 65.59
N ALA A 355 -201.35 37.15 64.59
CA ALA A 355 -199.96 37.57 64.80
C ALA A 355 -199.86 38.91 65.55
N LYS A 356 -199.20 38.85 66.70
CA LYS A 356 -198.69 40.02 67.42
C LYS A 356 -197.30 40.38 66.90
N CYS A 357 -196.97 41.66 66.81
CA CYS A 357 -195.64 42.12 66.44
C CYS A 357 -194.57 41.57 67.40
N PRO A 358 -193.49 40.90 66.92
CA PRO A 358 -192.43 40.34 67.79
C PRO A 358 -191.59 41.43 68.47
N THR A 359 -191.71 42.68 68.02
CA THR A 359 -190.98 43.82 68.57
C THR A 359 -191.80 44.65 69.57
N CYS A 360 -193.14 44.67 69.50
CA CYS A 360 -193.98 45.51 70.39
C CYS A 360 -195.33 44.93 70.85
N GLY A 361 -195.77 43.76 70.39
CA GLY A 361 -196.90 43.02 70.98
C GLY A 361 -198.32 43.39 70.56
N GLN A 362 -198.55 44.40 69.71
CA GLN A 362 -199.89 44.70 69.16
C GLN A 362 -200.24 43.84 67.93
N ILE A 363 -201.54 43.64 67.69
CA ILE A 363 -202.08 42.87 66.55
C ILE A 363 -201.79 43.63 65.25
N ILE A 364 -201.15 42.95 64.31
CA ILE A 364 -200.64 43.56 63.08
C ILE A 364 -201.71 43.51 61.98
N ASN A 365 -201.93 44.63 61.30
CA ASN A 365 -202.86 44.72 60.18
C ASN A 365 -202.22 44.22 58.87
N ALA A 366 -203.04 43.80 57.91
CA ALA A 366 -202.63 43.06 56.71
C ALA A 366 -201.46 43.67 55.91
N ASP A 367 -201.37 45.00 55.81
CA ASP A 367 -200.31 45.70 55.05
C ASP A 367 -198.90 45.53 55.64
N GLN A 368 -198.78 45.34 56.96
CA GLN A 368 -197.48 45.16 57.61
C GLN A 368 -196.95 43.72 57.54
N LYS A 369 -197.83 42.73 57.32
CA LYS A 369 -197.48 41.31 57.25
C LYS A 369 -196.74 40.94 55.96
N GLN A 370 -197.03 41.65 54.88
CA GLN A 370 -196.49 41.35 53.55
C GLN A 370 -195.08 41.91 53.33
N LYS A 371 -194.70 42.99 54.03
CA LYS A 371 -193.40 43.64 53.88
C LYS A 371 -192.25 42.83 54.52
N VAL A 372 -192.44 42.33 55.73
CA VAL A 372 -191.40 41.58 56.47
C VAL A 372 -191.11 40.21 55.86
N LYS A 373 -192.10 39.57 55.24
CA LYS A 373 -191.92 38.26 54.60
C LYS A 373 -191.05 38.34 53.34
N LEU A 374 -191.11 39.45 52.60
CA LEU A 374 -190.32 39.65 51.38
C LEU A 374 -188.82 39.85 51.68
N GLU A 375 -188.48 40.59 52.75
CA GLU A 375 -187.08 40.83 53.14
C GLU A 375 -186.34 39.53 53.50
N TYR A 376 -186.96 38.63 54.29
CA TYR A 376 -186.31 37.38 54.66
C TYR A 376 -186.14 36.39 53.51
N LEU A 377 -187.04 36.38 52.52
CA LEU A 377 -186.90 35.52 51.34
C LEU A 377 -185.77 35.96 50.40
N GLU A 378 -185.50 37.26 50.34
CA GLU A 378 -184.39 37.80 49.55
C GLU A 378 -183.02 37.42 50.15
N GLU A 379 -182.91 37.45 51.48
CA GLU A 379 -181.68 37.14 52.20
C GLU A 379 -181.32 35.64 52.13
N GLN A 380 -182.31 34.75 52.13
CA GLN A 380 -182.13 33.29 51.98
C GLN A 380 -181.51 32.90 50.62
N LYS A 381 -181.86 33.61 49.55
CA LYS A 381 -181.39 33.31 48.19
C LYS A 381 -179.91 33.68 47.98
N LYS A 382 -179.41 34.69 48.69
CA LYS A 382 -178.01 35.13 48.63
C LYS A 382 -177.06 34.11 49.24
N ILE A 383 -177.41 33.57 50.41
CA ILE A 383 -176.53 32.64 51.15
C ILE A 383 -176.42 31.29 50.44
N SER A 384 -177.50 30.81 49.82
CA SER A 384 -177.50 29.55 49.06
C SER A 384 -176.63 29.59 47.80
N GLN A 385 -176.45 30.77 47.19
CA GLN A 385 -175.61 30.93 46.01
C GLN A 385 -174.11 30.86 46.33
N GLN A 386 -173.69 31.33 47.51
CA GLN A 386 -172.28 31.31 47.95
C GLN A 386 -171.76 29.91 48.30
N LEU A 387 -172.62 29.00 48.78
CA LEU A 387 -172.24 27.62 49.14
C LEU A 387 -171.91 26.74 47.92
N ALA A 388 -172.48 27.04 46.75
CA ALA A 388 -172.30 26.24 45.55
C ALA A 388 -170.93 26.45 44.87
N GLU A 389 -170.19 27.52 45.20
CA GLU A 389 -168.94 27.88 44.53
C GLU A 389 -167.66 27.25 45.14
N ILE A 390 -167.73 26.60 46.31
CA ILE A 390 -166.55 26.01 46.99
C ILE A 390 -166.33 24.52 46.60
N LYS A 391 -165.21 24.19 45.91
CA LYS A 391 -164.78 22.82 45.51
C LYS A 391 -163.41 22.42 46.10
N THR A 392 -163.24 21.18 46.58
CA THR A 392 -162.03 20.71 47.34
C THR A 392 -161.41 19.35 46.94
N ILE A 393 -161.97 18.59 45.98
CA ILE A 393 -161.59 17.17 45.75
C ILE A 393 -160.25 16.95 45.00
N ASP A 394 -159.89 17.81 44.04
CA ASP A 394 -158.66 17.60 43.21
C ASP A 394 -157.35 17.80 43.99
N GLU A 395 -157.40 18.62 45.05
CA GLU A 395 -156.24 18.99 45.87
C GLU A 395 -155.85 17.84 46.83
N GLU A 396 -156.80 16.98 47.23
CA GLU A 396 -156.57 15.83 48.13
C GLU A 396 -155.83 14.65 47.43
N LEU A 397 -156.12 14.38 46.15
CA LEU A 397 -155.52 13.27 45.39
C LEU A 397 -154.03 13.46 45.06
N LYS A 398 -153.55 14.70 44.93
CA LYS A 398 -152.13 14.99 44.63
C LYS A 398 -151.22 14.72 45.82
N ILE A 399 -151.72 14.96 47.04
CA ILE A 399 -150.93 14.82 48.28
C ILE A 399 -150.58 13.35 48.55
N GLU A 400 -151.48 12.41 48.24
CA GLU A 400 -151.21 10.97 48.45
C GLU A 400 -150.10 10.44 47.54
N LYS A 401 -150.01 10.88 46.28
CA LYS A 401 -148.98 10.41 45.35
C LYS A 401 -147.57 10.79 45.79
N VAL A 402 -147.36 12.04 46.23
CA VAL A 402 -146.03 12.52 46.64
C VAL A 402 -145.54 11.81 47.91
N LYS A 403 -146.44 11.42 48.83
CA LYS A 403 -146.07 10.63 50.02
C LYS A 403 -145.55 9.24 49.67
N ALA A 404 -146.09 8.58 48.65
CA ALA A 404 -145.67 7.24 48.26
C ALA A 404 -144.25 7.21 47.67
N GLU A 405 -143.86 8.21 46.88
CA GLU A 405 -142.52 8.24 46.25
C GLU A 405 -141.38 8.45 47.26
N ILE A 406 -141.57 9.28 48.28
CA ILE A 406 -140.56 9.52 49.34
C ILE A 406 -140.23 8.23 50.11
N GLY A 407 -141.21 7.35 50.31
CA GLY A 407 -141.04 6.09 51.05
C GLY A 407 -140.15 5.06 50.36
N SER A 408 -139.86 5.22 49.06
CA SER A 408 -139.15 4.22 48.25
C SER A 408 -137.62 4.38 48.19
N ILE A 409 -137.04 5.45 48.76
CA ILE A 409 -135.60 5.76 48.67
C ILE A 409 -134.86 5.42 49.98
N ASN A 410 -133.97 4.41 49.92
CA ASN A 410 -133.15 3.91 51.03
C ASN A 410 -131.72 4.45 51.00
N ILE A 411 -131.21 4.99 52.12
CA ILE A 411 -129.87 5.57 52.25
C ILE A 411 -129.26 5.02 53.55
N ASP A 412 -128.09 4.37 53.46
CA ASP A 412 -127.39 3.67 54.56
C ASP A 412 -126.02 4.33 54.83
N ASP A 413 -125.99 5.32 55.72
CA ASP A 413 -124.86 6.24 55.90
C ASP A 413 -123.60 5.60 56.52
N THR A 414 -123.71 4.44 57.18
CA THR A 414 -122.57 3.72 57.79
C THR A 414 -121.65 3.07 56.77
N LYS A 415 -122.20 2.50 55.68
CA LYS A 415 -121.40 1.90 54.60
C LYS A 415 -120.54 2.92 53.85
N TYR A 416 -121.00 4.17 53.75
CA TYR A 416 -120.24 5.23 53.09
C TYR A 416 -118.95 5.58 53.84
N GLN A 417 -118.96 5.54 55.17
CA GLN A 417 -117.77 5.82 55.99
C GLN A 417 -116.72 4.70 55.91
N GLU A 418 -117.12 3.43 55.96
CA GLU A 418 -116.19 2.28 55.85
C GLU A 418 -115.43 2.24 54.51
N ILE A 419 -116.10 2.60 53.41
CA ILE A 419 -115.48 2.65 52.08
C ILE A 419 -114.40 3.74 52.05
N SER A 420 -114.62 4.86 52.74
CA SER A 420 -113.69 5.99 52.70
C SER A 420 -112.41 5.77 53.51
N GLU A 421 -112.42 4.94 54.55
CA GLU A 421 -111.19 4.58 55.29
C GLU A 421 -110.32 3.58 54.50
N LYS A 422 -110.92 2.54 53.91
CA LYS A 422 -110.18 1.52 53.14
C LYS A 422 -109.41 2.11 51.96
N LEU A 423 -109.93 3.15 51.31
CA LEU A 423 -109.26 3.83 50.20
C LEU A 423 -108.01 4.60 50.63
N LYS A 424 -107.93 5.07 51.89
CA LYS A 424 -106.79 5.83 52.41
C LYS A 424 -105.58 4.94 52.66
N ASP A 425 -105.79 3.74 53.17
CA ASP A 425 -104.72 2.76 53.42
C ASP A 425 -104.06 2.28 52.11
N ILE A 426 -104.85 2.08 51.05
CA ILE A 426 -104.35 1.60 49.76
C ILE A 426 -103.44 2.65 49.09
N PHE A 427 -103.68 3.95 49.30
CA PHE A 427 -102.86 5.03 48.72
C PHE A 427 -101.39 4.99 49.21
N SER A 428 -101.17 4.57 50.46
CA SER A 428 -99.82 4.48 51.05
C SER A 428 -98.93 3.38 50.42
N LEU A 429 -99.53 2.42 49.69
CA LEU A 429 -98.81 1.30 49.07
C LEU A 429 -98.32 1.58 47.65
N GLN A 430 -98.67 2.73 47.07
CA GLN A 430 -98.42 3.05 45.67
C GLN A 430 -96.92 3.30 45.36
N GLU A 431 -96.18 3.97 46.25
CA GLU A 431 -94.74 4.22 46.07
C GLU A 431 -93.91 2.92 46.11
N LYS A 432 -94.33 1.96 46.94
CA LYS A 432 -93.69 0.64 47.04
C LYS A 432 -93.91 -0.20 45.77
N TYR A 433 -95.06 -0.05 45.12
CA TYR A 433 -95.37 -0.72 43.85
C TYR A 433 -94.45 -0.28 42.71
N GLU A 434 -94.22 1.03 42.55
CA GLU A 434 -93.37 1.56 41.48
C GLU A 434 -91.91 1.09 41.58
N LYS A 435 -91.35 1.04 42.80
CA LYS A 435 -90.00 0.50 43.05
C LYS A 435 -89.89 -0.97 42.66
N LEU A 436 -90.92 -1.77 42.91
CA LEU A 436 -90.90 -3.20 42.55
C LEU A 436 -91.07 -3.43 41.04
N ILE A 437 -91.83 -2.61 40.34
CA ILE A 437 -91.94 -2.68 38.86
C ILE A 437 -90.59 -2.39 38.17
N THR A 438 -89.84 -1.40 38.67
CA THR A 438 -88.48 -1.12 38.13
C THR A 438 -87.50 -2.26 38.41
N ALA A 439 -87.62 -2.95 39.55
CA ALA A 439 -86.85 -4.15 39.86
C ALA A 439 -87.21 -5.33 38.93
N GLU A 440 -88.48 -5.51 38.57
CA GLU A 440 -88.97 -6.54 37.61
C GLU A 440 -88.38 -6.32 36.21
N ALA A 441 -88.35 -5.07 35.74
CA ALA A 441 -87.71 -4.71 34.47
C ALA A 441 -86.19 -4.99 34.50
N THR A 442 -85.52 -4.66 35.61
CA THR A 442 -84.08 -4.90 35.81
C THR A 442 -83.76 -6.40 35.82
N GLN A 443 -84.57 -7.21 36.49
CA GLN A 443 -84.42 -8.68 36.51
C GLN A 443 -84.50 -9.25 35.10
N THR A 444 -85.49 -8.82 34.32
CA THR A 444 -85.69 -9.30 32.94
C THR A 444 -84.49 -8.98 32.04
N ALA A 445 -83.91 -7.78 32.19
CA ALA A 445 -82.70 -7.39 31.47
C ALA A 445 -81.48 -8.24 31.86
N GLU A 446 -81.26 -8.51 33.16
CA GLU A 446 -80.16 -9.35 33.63
C GLU A 446 -80.30 -10.82 33.17
N GLU A 447 -81.53 -11.37 33.15
CA GLU A 447 -81.80 -12.72 32.65
C GLU A 447 -81.43 -12.87 31.17
N LYS A 448 -81.68 -11.84 30.35
CA LYS A 448 -81.27 -11.82 28.94
C LYS A 448 -79.74 -11.84 28.78
N VAL A 449 -79.01 -11.05 29.57
CA VAL A 449 -77.54 -11.00 29.51
C VAL A 449 -76.92 -12.34 29.93
N ILE A 450 -77.50 -13.04 30.91
CA ILE A 450 -77.01 -14.37 31.30
C ILE A 450 -77.17 -15.40 30.16
N LEU A 451 -78.25 -15.34 29.39
CA LEU A 451 -78.43 -16.23 28.24
C LEU A 451 -77.37 -16.00 27.17
N GLU A 452 -77.03 -14.73 26.90
CA GLU A 452 -75.96 -14.35 25.98
C GLU A 452 -74.59 -14.84 26.48
N LEU A 453 -74.26 -14.62 27.76
CA LEU A 453 -73.02 -15.11 28.38
C LEU A 453 -72.92 -16.64 28.34
N ARG A 454 -74.04 -17.37 28.53
CA ARG A 454 -74.06 -18.83 28.48
C ARG A 454 -73.77 -19.36 27.08
N SER A 455 -74.31 -18.71 26.05
CA SER A 455 -74.01 -19.02 24.64
C SER A 455 -72.53 -18.79 24.34
N LEU A 456 -71.99 -17.62 24.74
CA LEU A 456 -70.59 -17.27 24.55
C LEU A 456 -69.64 -18.25 25.27
N PHE A 457 -69.95 -18.61 26.51
CA PHE A 457 -69.20 -19.60 27.28
C PHE A 457 -69.15 -20.96 26.57
N THR A 458 -70.29 -21.43 26.06
CA THR A 458 -70.37 -22.75 25.39
C THR A 458 -69.51 -22.77 24.12
N ASN A 459 -69.53 -21.70 23.33
CA ASN A 459 -68.70 -21.57 22.14
C ASN A 459 -67.20 -21.58 22.50
N LYS A 460 -66.77 -20.69 23.40
CA LYS A 460 -65.36 -20.62 23.83
C LYS A 460 -64.88 -21.90 24.50
N LYS A 461 -65.72 -22.57 25.28
CA LYS A 461 -65.41 -23.87 25.89
C LYS A 461 -65.09 -24.93 24.82
N SER A 462 -65.89 -24.99 23.76
CA SER A 462 -65.64 -25.92 22.65
C SER A 462 -64.32 -25.60 21.91
N GLN A 463 -63.97 -24.31 21.77
CA GLN A 463 -62.69 -23.90 21.18
C GLN A 463 -61.50 -24.32 22.05
N VAL A 464 -61.59 -24.13 23.38
CA VAL A 464 -60.58 -24.57 24.35
C VAL A 464 -60.42 -26.10 24.28
N GLU A 465 -61.50 -26.87 24.36
CA GLU A 465 -61.43 -28.35 24.33
C GLU A 465 -60.77 -28.88 23.04
N LYS A 466 -61.02 -28.24 21.89
CA LYS A 466 -60.36 -28.58 20.61
C LYS A 466 -58.87 -28.26 20.63
N LEU A 467 -58.50 -27.04 21.05
CA LEU A 467 -57.10 -26.60 21.11
C LEU A 467 -56.30 -27.37 22.16
N GLU A 468 -56.89 -27.74 23.30
CA GLU A 468 -56.25 -28.59 24.32
C GLU A 468 -55.92 -29.98 23.76
N ALA A 469 -56.83 -30.59 23.00
CA ALA A 469 -56.60 -31.88 22.37
C ALA A 469 -55.48 -31.81 21.33
N GLU A 470 -55.44 -30.73 20.54
CA GLU A 470 -54.39 -30.47 19.56
C GLU A 470 -53.02 -30.27 20.25
N VAL A 471 -52.96 -29.44 21.30
CA VAL A 471 -51.73 -29.20 22.07
C VAL A 471 -51.20 -30.46 22.75
N LYS A 472 -52.09 -31.36 23.22
CA LYS A 472 -51.69 -32.61 23.90
C LYS A 472 -51.07 -33.64 22.96
N GLN A 473 -51.32 -33.54 21.65
CA GLN A 473 -50.74 -34.43 20.63
C GLN A 473 -49.41 -33.90 20.07
N LEU A 474 -48.99 -32.71 20.48
CA LEU A 474 -47.75 -32.10 19.99
C LEU A 474 -46.50 -32.81 20.56
N PRO A 475 -45.53 -33.19 19.71
CA PRO A 475 -44.25 -33.74 20.16
C PRO A 475 -43.37 -32.68 20.83
N ASP A 476 -42.41 -33.13 21.65
CA ASP A 476 -41.41 -32.27 22.30
C ASP A 476 -40.34 -31.80 21.28
N LEU A 477 -40.70 -30.76 20.55
CA LEU A 477 -39.83 -30.14 19.54
C LEU A 477 -38.73 -29.28 20.15
N GLU A 478 -38.87 -28.84 21.40
CA GLU A 478 -37.91 -27.96 22.07
C GLU A 478 -36.60 -28.70 22.34
N LYS A 479 -36.69 -29.93 22.87
CA LYS A 479 -35.53 -30.81 23.04
C LYS A 479 -34.87 -31.16 21.71
N THR A 480 -35.68 -31.54 20.72
CA THR A 480 -35.20 -31.95 19.39
C THR A 480 -34.50 -30.80 18.65
N LEU A 481 -35.02 -29.57 18.78
CA LEU A 481 -34.41 -28.37 18.24
C LEU A 481 -33.05 -28.12 18.91
N SER A 482 -32.97 -28.15 20.24
CA SER A 482 -31.71 -27.94 20.98
C SER A 482 -30.61 -28.93 20.60
N GLU A 483 -30.96 -30.21 20.40
CA GLU A 483 -30.02 -31.24 19.94
C GLU A 483 -29.52 -30.93 18.52
N SER A 484 -30.43 -30.58 17.61
CA SER A 484 -30.08 -30.19 16.23
C SER A 484 -29.21 -28.93 16.18
N GLU A 485 -29.41 -27.96 17.08
CA GLU A 485 -28.58 -26.75 17.16
C GLU A 485 -27.15 -27.04 17.60
N LYS A 486 -26.96 -27.95 18.56
CA LYS A 486 -25.64 -28.39 18.99
C LYS A 486 -24.89 -29.13 17.87
N GLU A 487 -25.60 -29.98 17.13
CA GLU A 487 -25.02 -30.73 16.01
C GLU A 487 -24.56 -29.79 14.88
N VAL A 488 -25.38 -28.79 14.52
CA VAL A 488 -25.00 -27.74 13.56
C VAL A 488 -23.74 -26.99 14.03
N LEU A 489 -23.72 -26.54 15.29
CA LEU A 489 -22.59 -25.77 15.84
C LEU A 489 -21.28 -26.58 15.84
N GLN A 490 -21.35 -27.88 16.18
CA GLN A 490 -20.18 -28.77 16.13
C GLN A 490 -19.63 -28.92 14.71
N LYS A 491 -20.52 -29.14 13.74
CA LYS A 491 -20.15 -29.29 12.32
C LYS A 491 -19.62 -27.98 11.73
N GLU A 492 -20.16 -26.83 12.12
CA GLU A 492 -19.63 -25.51 11.76
C GLU A 492 -18.21 -25.29 12.30
N SER A 493 -17.97 -25.70 13.55
CA SER A 493 -16.62 -25.64 14.14
C SER A 493 -15.64 -26.54 13.39
N GLU A 494 -16.03 -27.77 13.04
CA GLU A 494 -15.20 -28.70 12.25
C GLU A 494 -14.88 -28.13 10.86
N LEU A 495 -15.86 -27.50 10.21
CA LEU A 495 -15.70 -26.84 8.91
C LEU A 495 -14.71 -25.68 8.98
N ASN A 496 -14.80 -24.86 10.02
CA ASN A 496 -13.89 -23.74 10.22
C ASN A 496 -12.43 -24.22 10.42
N LEU A 497 -12.22 -25.31 11.16
CA LEU A 497 -10.90 -25.91 11.33
C LEU A 497 -10.34 -26.43 10.00
N LEU A 498 -11.15 -27.13 9.20
CA LEU A 498 -10.72 -27.60 7.89
C LEU A 498 -10.39 -26.45 6.94
N ARG A 499 -11.18 -25.36 6.94
CA ARG A 499 -10.87 -24.15 6.14
C ARG A 499 -9.58 -23.47 6.58
N LEU A 500 -9.25 -23.51 7.86
CA LEU A 500 -7.97 -23.02 8.36
C LEU A 500 -6.81 -23.91 7.86
N GLU A 501 -6.96 -25.24 7.93
CA GLU A 501 -5.96 -26.17 7.38
C GLU A 501 -5.77 -25.98 5.86
N GLU A 502 -6.84 -25.78 5.11
CA GLU A 502 -6.80 -25.50 3.66
C GLU A 502 -6.03 -24.20 3.37
N LYS A 503 -6.31 -23.14 4.13
CA LYS A 503 -5.63 -21.85 4.01
C LYS A 503 -4.14 -21.99 4.29
N ASP A 504 -3.75 -22.69 5.35
CA ASP A 504 -2.35 -22.90 5.70
C ASP A 504 -1.63 -23.72 4.63
N ALA A 505 -2.26 -24.77 4.10
CA ALA A 505 -1.70 -25.56 2.99
C ALA A 505 -1.55 -24.72 1.71
N ARG A 506 -2.52 -23.84 1.38
CA ARG A 506 -2.40 -22.90 0.25
C ARG A 506 -1.28 -21.88 0.45
N ASN A 507 -1.09 -21.36 1.65
CA ASN A 507 0.03 -20.46 1.97
C ASN A 507 1.37 -21.16 1.75
N LEU A 508 1.51 -22.41 2.22
CA LEU A 508 2.70 -23.23 1.99
C LEU A 508 2.95 -23.51 0.51
N LEU A 509 1.90 -23.79 -0.26
CA LEU A 509 1.98 -23.98 -1.71
C LEU A 509 2.47 -22.70 -2.41
N GLY A 510 1.96 -21.54 -2.02
CA GLY A 510 2.38 -20.24 -2.54
C GLY A 510 3.87 -19.98 -2.28
N ALA A 511 4.30 -20.10 -1.03
CA ALA A 511 5.69 -19.92 -0.64
C ALA A 511 6.65 -20.90 -1.35
N ALA A 512 6.28 -22.18 -1.45
CA ALA A 512 7.09 -23.18 -2.15
C ALA A 512 7.17 -22.88 -3.66
N SER A 513 6.08 -22.44 -4.29
CA SER A 513 6.04 -22.11 -5.72
C SER A 513 6.88 -20.86 -6.04
N GLU A 514 6.83 -19.85 -5.18
CA GLU A 514 7.65 -18.65 -5.30
C GLU A 514 9.15 -18.98 -5.23
N LEU A 515 9.55 -19.78 -4.23
CA LEU A 515 10.94 -20.25 -4.10
C LEU A 515 11.40 -21.04 -5.33
N ILE A 516 10.57 -21.96 -5.86
CA ILE A 516 10.90 -22.72 -7.08
C ILE A 516 11.12 -21.78 -8.27
N SER A 517 10.28 -20.76 -8.42
CA SER A 517 10.41 -19.76 -9.50
C SER A 517 11.69 -18.95 -9.36
N ARG A 518 12.00 -18.47 -8.14
CA ARG A 518 13.24 -17.75 -7.82
C ARG A 518 14.47 -18.60 -8.13
N VAL A 519 14.49 -19.84 -7.64
CA VAL A 519 15.58 -20.79 -7.90
C VAL A 519 15.78 -21.03 -9.40
N ALA A 520 14.70 -21.18 -10.18
CA ALA A 520 14.81 -21.34 -11.64
C ALA A 520 15.42 -20.11 -12.35
N GLN A 521 15.19 -18.90 -11.83
CA GLN A 521 15.87 -17.70 -12.32
C GLN A 521 17.35 -17.68 -11.93
N LEU A 522 17.67 -18.05 -10.68
CA LEU A 522 19.03 -18.12 -10.18
C LEU A 522 19.87 -19.16 -10.94
N GLU A 523 19.29 -20.28 -11.39
CA GLU A 523 19.99 -21.27 -12.23
C GLU A 523 20.51 -20.66 -13.54
N LYS A 524 19.74 -19.76 -14.16
CA LYS A 524 20.17 -19.06 -15.38
C LYS A 524 21.35 -18.12 -15.09
N VAL A 525 21.28 -17.40 -13.98
CA VAL A 525 22.35 -16.48 -13.55
C VAL A 525 23.61 -17.26 -13.18
N ALA A 526 23.49 -18.36 -12.43
CA ALA A 526 24.59 -19.22 -12.07
C ALA A 526 25.28 -19.82 -13.30
N LYS A 527 24.51 -20.25 -14.31
CA LYS A 527 25.06 -20.71 -15.59
C LYS A 527 25.88 -19.63 -16.29
N GLN A 528 25.33 -18.42 -16.44
CA GLN A 528 26.07 -17.30 -17.06
C GLN A 528 27.35 -16.97 -16.31
N LYS A 529 27.30 -16.92 -14.98
CA LYS A 529 28.48 -16.68 -14.13
C LYS A 529 29.51 -17.80 -14.22
N SER A 530 29.08 -19.05 -14.37
CA SER A 530 30.01 -20.18 -14.55
C SER A 530 30.76 -20.10 -15.87
N GLU A 531 30.10 -19.65 -16.95
CA GLU A 531 30.72 -19.41 -18.26
C GLU A 531 31.72 -18.25 -18.18
N GLU A 532 31.35 -17.16 -17.50
CA GLU A 532 32.24 -16.02 -17.23
C GLU A 532 33.47 -16.43 -16.41
N LYS A 533 33.29 -17.30 -15.39
CA LYS A 533 34.37 -17.84 -14.57
C LYS A 533 35.40 -18.59 -15.43
N ILE A 534 34.95 -19.46 -16.32
CA ILE A 534 35.83 -20.22 -17.22
C ILE A 534 36.63 -19.27 -18.13
N SER A 535 35.99 -18.21 -18.64
CA SER A 535 36.69 -17.20 -19.45
C SER A 535 37.75 -16.45 -18.65
N LEU A 536 37.42 -15.99 -17.44
CA LEU A 536 38.35 -15.27 -16.56
C LEU A 536 39.53 -16.13 -16.09
N GLN A 537 39.29 -17.43 -15.86
CA GLN A 537 40.37 -18.38 -15.55
C GLN A 537 41.38 -18.45 -16.70
N LYS A 538 40.91 -18.62 -17.94
CA LYS A 538 41.78 -18.64 -19.12
C LYS A 538 42.56 -17.34 -19.29
N ASP A 539 41.90 -16.19 -19.10
CA ASP A 539 42.57 -14.89 -19.18
C ASP A 539 43.66 -14.76 -18.11
N THR A 540 43.39 -15.22 -16.89
CA THR A 540 44.36 -15.19 -15.78
C THR A 540 45.59 -16.02 -16.12
N GLU A 541 45.39 -17.29 -16.52
CA GLU A 541 46.46 -18.21 -16.92
C GLU A 541 47.30 -17.64 -18.07
N MET A 542 46.64 -17.11 -19.11
CA MET A 542 47.31 -16.51 -20.26
C MET A 542 48.17 -15.31 -19.88
N PHE A 543 47.67 -14.40 -19.04
CA PHE A 543 48.44 -13.23 -18.63
C PHE A 543 49.59 -13.57 -17.66
N GLU A 544 49.44 -14.61 -16.83
CA GLU A 544 50.54 -15.13 -16.02
C GLU A 544 51.64 -15.72 -16.90
N GLU A 545 51.28 -16.51 -17.92
CA GLU A 545 52.24 -17.06 -18.88
C GLU A 545 52.97 -15.95 -19.64
N LEU A 546 52.25 -14.93 -20.12
CA LEU A 546 52.83 -13.77 -20.78
C LEU A 546 53.77 -12.98 -19.85
N SER A 547 53.44 -12.84 -18.58
CA SER A 547 54.34 -12.20 -17.60
C SER A 547 55.66 -12.94 -17.49
N VAL A 548 55.64 -14.27 -17.44
CA VAL A 548 56.86 -15.08 -17.35
C VAL A 548 57.64 -14.99 -18.67
N ALA A 549 56.94 -15.09 -19.81
CA ALA A 549 57.54 -15.04 -21.13
C ALA A 549 58.24 -13.71 -21.42
N PHE A 550 57.66 -12.57 -21.02
CA PHE A 550 58.29 -11.25 -21.23
C PHE A 550 59.37 -10.90 -20.21
N GLY A 551 59.48 -11.67 -19.12
CA GLY A 551 60.46 -11.42 -18.08
C GLY A 551 61.91 -11.71 -18.48
N LYS A 552 62.83 -11.38 -17.58
CA LYS A 552 64.29 -11.48 -17.80
C LYS A 552 64.78 -12.89 -18.12
N LYS A 553 64.11 -13.91 -17.58
CA LYS A 553 64.41 -15.34 -17.82
C LYS A 553 63.67 -15.94 -19.03
N GLY A 554 62.78 -15.16 -19.65
CA GLY A 554 61.97 -15.60 -20.79
C GLY A 554 62.61 -15.18 -22.11
N ILE A 555 61.81 -14.54 -22.96
CA ILE A 555 62.21 -14.05 -24.29
C ILE A 555 63.45 -13.17 -24.22
N GLN A 556 63.61 -12.34 -23.18
CA GLN A 556 64.78 -11.49 -23.03
C GLN A 556 66.08 -12.30 -22.94
N ALA A 557 66.11 -13.36 -22.13
CA ALA A 557 67.26 -14.26 -22.06
C ALA A 557 67.53 -14.94 -23.41
N MET A 558 66.49 -15.43 -24.08
CA MET A 558 66.60 -16.07 -25.40
C MET A 558 67.19 -15.12 -26.46
N ILE A 559 66.81 -13.84 -26.47
CA ILE A 559 67.35 -12.85 -27.41
C ILE A 559 68.83 -12.57 -27.13
N ILE A 560 69.22 -12.48 -25.86
CA ILE A 560 70.63 -12.31 -25.48
C ILE A 560 71.43 -13.55 -25.88
N GLU A 561 70.97 -14.75 -25.54
CA GLU A 561 71.64 -16.01 -25.88
C GLU A 561 71.79 -16.19 -27.40
N ALA A 562 70.81 -15.76 -28.20
CA ALA A 562 70.91 -15.76 -29.65
C ALA A 562 71.91 -14.72 -30.20
N ALA A 563 72.12 -13.58 -29.51
CA ALA A 563 73.04 -12.53 -29.92
C ALA A 563 74.51 -12.85 -29.62
N ILE A 564 74.78 -13.65 -28.59
CA ILE A 564 76.13 -13.90 -28.09
C ILE A 564 77.05 -14.60 -29.12
N PRO A 565 76.61 -15.67 -29.82
CA PRO A 565 77.43 -16.28 -30.86
C PRO A 565 77.78 -15.31 -31.99
N GLU A 566 76.85 -14.44 -32.39
CA GLU A 566 77.09 -13.41 -33.43
C GLU A 566 78.18 -12.41 -32.97
N ILE A 567 78.11 -11.94 -31.72
CA ILE A 567 79.12 -11.03 -31.15
C ILE A 567 80.48 -11.73 -31.06
N GLU A 568 80.51 -12.97 -30.59
CA GLU A 568 81.74 -13.75 -30.46
C GLU A 568 82.41 -13.99 -31.81
N GLU A 569 81.65 -14.37 -32.83
CA GLU A 569 82.15 -14.61 -34.18
C GLU A 569 82.76 -13.35 -34.80
N GLU A 570 82.02 -12.23 -34.80
CA GLU A 570 82.50 -10.97 -35.36
C GLU A 570 83.69 -10.40 -34.56
N SER A 571 83.69 -10.54 -33.23
CA SER A 571 84.82 -10.14 -32.39
C SER A 571 86.07 -10.94 -32.74
N ASN A 572 85.95 -12.26 -32.87
CA ASN A 572 87.08 -13.14 -33.17
C ASN A 572 87.63 -12.94 -34.59
N LYS A 573 86.76 -12.66 -35.56
CA LYS A 573 87.17 -12.32 -36.92
C LYS A 573 88.08 -11.10 -36.97
N LEU A 574 87.78 -10.07 -36.18
CA LEU A 574 88.61 -8.88 -36.10
C LEU A 574 89.85 -9.09 -35.23
N LEU A 575 89.68 -9.68 -34.04
CA LEU A 575 90.79 -9.92 -33.12
C LEU A 575 91.84 -10.84 -33.73
N GLY A 576 91.44 -11.84 -34.51
CA GLY A 576 92.35 -12.72 -35.24
C GLY A 576 93.26 -11.94 -36.21
N ARG A 577 92.74 -10.93 -36.91
CA ARG A 577 93.54 -10.05 -37.78
C ARG A 577 94.51 -9.17 -36.98
N LEU A 578 94.03 -8.62 -35.87
CA LEU A 578 94.83 -7.71 -35.02
C LEU A 578 95.90 -8.43 -34.19
N SER A 579 95.69 -9.71 -33.87
CA SER A 579 96.58 -10.53 -33.05
C SER A 579 97.39 -11.55 -33.85
N GLU A 580 97.19 -11.64 -35.17
CA GLU A 580 97.76 -12.71 -36.04
C GLU A 580 97.31 -14.12 -35.59
N GLY A 581 96.06 -14.23 -35.13
CA GLY A 581 95.46 -15.48 -34.67
C GLY A 581 95.88 -15.92 -33.26
N ARG A 582 96.66 -15.10 -32.54
CA ARG A 582 97.15 -15.44 -31.20
C ARG A 582 96.11 -15.31 -30.08
N MET A 583 95.01 -14.59 -30.32
CA MET A 583 93.99 -14.34 -29.31
C MET A 583 92.59 -14.71 -29.81
N LYS A 584 91.79 -15.33 -28.94
CA LYS A 584 90.36 -15.62 -29.17
C LYS A 584 89.54 -15.21 -27.95
N ILE A 585 88.37 -14.60 -28.18
CA ILE A 585 87.36 -14.23 -27.19
C ILE A 585 86.30 -15.32 -27.11
N THR A 586 85.87 -15.65 -25.90
CA THR A 586 84.67 -16.44 -25.59
C THR A 586 83.78 -15.65 -24.63
N LEU A 587 82.47 -15.62 -24.88
CA LEU A 587 81.51 -14.92 -24.03
C LEU A 587 80.62 -15.91 -23.26
N GLU A 588 80.68 -15.88 -21.92
CA GLU A 588 79.89 -16.77 -21.07
C GLU A 588 78.72 -16.02 -20.43
N THR A 589 77.49 -16.52 -20.63
CA THR A 589 76.26 -15.86 -20.15
C THR A 589 75.72 -16.37 -18.82
N GLN A 590 76.34 -17.41 -18.28
CA GLN A 590 75.88 -18.13 -17.11
C GLN A 590 77.06 -18.55 -16.25
N LYS A 591 76.92 -18.37 -14.93
CA LYS A 591 77.93 -18.75 -13.94
C LYS A 591 77.28 -19.41 -12.75
N GLU A 592 77.85 -20.52 -12.29
CA GLU A 592 77.42 -21.17 -11.05
C GLU A 592 77.69 -20.26 -9.84
N THR A 593 76.70 -20.11 -8.97
CA THR A 593 76.85 -19.38 -7.71
C THR A 593 77.78 -20.13 -6.77
N LYS A 594 78.57 -19.37 -6.01
CA LYS A 594 79.40 -19.91 -4.93
C LYS A 594 78.56 -20.44 -3.76
N THR A 595 77.33 -19.94 -3.61
CA THR A 595 76.36 -20.34 -2.58
C THR A 595 75.42 -21.40 -3.13
N LYS A 596 75.24 -22.52 -2.41
CA LYS A 596 74.24 -23.54 -2.73
C LYS A 596 72.84 -23.04 -2.38
N MET A 597 71.87 -23.31 -3.24
CA MET A 597 70.46 -23.11 -2.97
C MET A 597 69.96 -24.11 -1.93
N SER A 598 68.74 -23.92 -1.42
CA SER A 598 68.13 -24.73 -0.36
C SER A 598 67.96 -26.22 -0.73
N ASP A 599 68.01 -26.56 -2.01
CA ASP A 599 67.95 -27.90 -2.59
C ASP A 599 69.33 -28.58 -2.75
N GLY A 600 70.42 -27.87 -2.44
CA GLY A 600 71.79 -28.38 -2.55
C GLY A 600 72.45 -28.17 -3.91
N GLU A 601 71.72 -27.66 -4.90
CA GLU A 601 72.26 -27.28 -6.21
C GLU A 601 72.92 -25.89 -6.15
N LYS A 602 73.94 -25.66 -6.98
CA LYS A 602 74.46 -24.30 -7.14
C LYS A 602 73.48 -23.55 -8.05
N GLY A 603 73.01 -22.39 -7.61
CA GLY A 603 72.21 -21.52 -8.45
C GLY A 603 72.98 -21.10 -9.70
N ILE A 604 72.30 -20.92 -10.82
CA ILE A 604 72.90 -20.31 -12.01
C ILE A 604 72.59 -18.82 -11.94
N VAL A 605 73.62 -17.98 -11.97
CA VAL A 605 73.47 -16.54 -12.15
C VAL A 605 73.75 -16.20 -13.60
N GLU A 606 72.84 -15.42 -14.15
CA GLU A 606 73.00 -14.80 -15.45
C GLU A 606 74.07 -13.70 -15.39
N THR A 607 75.12 -13.85 -16.19
CA THR A 607 76.27 -12.94 -16.26
C THR A 607 76.66 -12.66 -17.72
N LEU A 608 77.72 -11.88 -17.94
CA LEU A 608 78.40 -11.78 -19.23
C LEU A 608 79.91 -11.71 -18.94
N ASP A 609 80.52 -12.87 -18.71
CA ASP A 609 81.96 -12.99 -18.50
C ASP A 609 82.67 -13.02 -19.87
N ILE A 610 83.84 -12.37 -19.95
CA ILE A 610 84.65 -12.28 -21.18
C ILE A 610 85.93 -13.05 -20.90
N ILE A 611 86.12 -14.17 -21.59
CA ILE A 611 87.30 -15.03 -21.48
C ILE A 611 88.14 -14.87 -22.73
N ILE A 612 89.45 -14.72 -22.55
CA ILE A 612 90.41 -14.62 -23.66
C ILE A 612 91.35 -15.81 -23.59
N SER A 613 91.44 -16.53 -24.70
CA SER A 613 92.40 -17.61 -24.93
C SER A 613 93.59 -17.08 -25.72
N ASP A 614 94.79 -17.29 -25.20
CA ASP A 614 96.06 -16.98 -25.86
C ASP A 614 97.11 -18.09 -25.63
N GLU A 615 98.38 -17.84 -26.00
CA GLU A 615 99.49 -18.78 -25.82
C GLU A 615 99.73 -19.20 -24.35
N MET A 616 99.25 -18.42 -23.37
CA MET A 616 99.34 -18.72 -21.94
C MET A 616 98.10 -19.41 -21.38
N GLY A 617 97.08 -19.66 -22.20
CA GLY A 617 95.83 -20.33 -21.83
C GLY A 617 94.63 -19.37 -21.72
N GLU A 618 93.54 -19.84 -21.10
CA GLU A 618 92.31 -19.07 -20.93
C GLU A 618 92.32 -18.26 -19.65
N ARG A 619 92.11 -16.95 -19.79
CA ARG A 619 92.13 -16.00 -18.67
C ARG A 619 90.99 -14.99 -18.80
N PRO A 620 90.44 -14.49 -17.67
CA PRO A 620 89.48 -13.39 -17.69
C PRO A 620 90.10 -12.12 -18.31
N TYR A 621 89.28 -11.32 -18.99
CA TYR A 621 89.68 -10.04 -19.59
C TYR A 621 90.49 -9.14 -18.63
N GLU A 622 90.17 -9.15 -17.34
CA GLU A 622 90.78 -8.30 -16.32
C GLU A 622 92.30 -8.55 -16.13
N MET A 623 92.85 -9.64 -16.67
CA MET A 623 94.28 -9.94 -16.63
C MET A 623 95.10 -9.31 -17.76
N TYR A 624 94.45 -8.70 -18.76
CA TYR A 624 95.11 -8.10 -19.92
C TYR A 624 95.24 -6.58 -19.75
N SER A 625 96.34 -5.99 -20.22
CA SER A 625 96.57 -4.54 -20.14
C SER A 625 97.35 -4.00 -21.35
N GLY A 626 97.36 -2.68 -21.55
CA GLY A 626 98.10 -2.05 -22.63
C GLY A 626 97.56 -2.41 -24.03
N GLY A 627 98.46 -2.82 -24.93
CA GLY A 627 98.14 -3.02 -26.34
C GLY A 627 97.21 -4.21 -26.63
N GLU A 628 97.26 -5.26 -25.83
CA GLU A 628 96.43 -6.47 -25.98
C GLU A 628 94.98 -6.21 -25.56
N ALA A 629 94.79 -5.59 -24.39
CA ALA A 629 93.47 -5.16 -23.91
C ALA A 629 92.79 -4.24 -24.92
N PHE A 630 93.54 -3.32 -25.54
CA PHE A 630 93.00 -2.45 -26.57
C PHE A 630 92.44 -3.21 -27.79
N ARG A 631 93.15 -4.24 -28.29
CA ARG A 631 92.69 -5.04 -29.44
C ARG A 631 91.42 -5.82 -29.12
N VAL A 632 91.33 -6.39 -27.92
CA VAL A 632 90.12 -7.09 -27.44
C VAL A 632 88.95 -6.12 -27.32
N ASN A 633 89.16 -4.97 -26.70
CA ASN A 633 88.13 -3.94 -26.54
C ASN A 633 87.62 -3.45 -27.90
N PHE A 634 88.54 -3.20 -28.82
CA PHE A 634 88.22 -2.76 -30.17
C PHE A 634 87.39 -3.81 -30.93
N ALA A 635 87.78 -5.10 -30.84
CA ALA A 635 87.05 -6.21 -31.45
C ALA A 635 85.63 -6.39 -30.91
N ILE A 636 85.47 -6.45 -29.58
CA ILE A 636 84.15 -6.60 -28.95
C ILE A 636 83.26 -5.41 -29.28
N ARG A 637 83.81 -4.19 -29.20
CA ARG A 637 83.01 -2.99 -29.43
C ARG A 637 82.52 -2.92 -30.86
N LEU A 638 83.37 -3.23 -31.84
CA LEU A 638 82.98 -3.28 -33.24
C LEU A 638 81.96 -4.38 -33.54
N ALA A 639 82.10 -5.56 -32.94
CA ALA A 639 81.11 -6.62 -33.06
C ALA A 639 79.74 -6.17 -32.51
N ILE A 640 79.72 -5.47 -31.37
CA ILE A 640 78.51 -4.88 -30.81
C ILE A 640 77.95 -3.77 -31.71
N SER A 641 78.79 -2.86 -32.22
CA SER A 641 78.33 -1.80 -33.14
C SER A 641 77.72 -2.40 -34.41
N LYS A 642 78.30 -3.49 -34.93
CA LYS A 642 77.81 -4.20 -36.11
C LYS A 642 76.52 -4.97 -35.83
N LEU A 643 76.38 -5.57 -34.65
CA LEU A 643 75.11 -6.20 -34.27
C LEU A 643 73.96 -5.17 -34.24
N LEU A 644 74.24 -3.95 -33.77
CA LEU A 644 73.30 -2.84 -33.81
C LEU A 644 72.93 -2.38 -35.24
N THR A 645 73.85 -2.46 -36.21
CA THR A 645 73.53 -2.06 -37.59
C THR A 645 72.62 -3.05 -38.31
N HIS A 646 72.64 -4.34 -37.92
CA HIS A 646 71.90 -5.41 -38.57
C HIS A 646 70.50 -5.70 -37.99
N ARG A 647 70.16 -5.23 -36.77
CA ARG A 647 68.85 -5.47 -36.13
C ARG A 647 67.94 -4.22 -36.19
N ALA A 648 66.63 -4.46 -36.23
CA ALA A 648 65.61 -3.43 -36.46
C ALA A 648 65.54 -2.40 -35.32
N GLY A 649 65.59 -1.10 -35.67
CA GLY A 649 65.16 0.00 -34.80
C GLY A 649 66.18 1.09 -34.46
N ALA A 650 67.49 0.84 -34.61
CA ALA A 650 68.51 1.89 -34.47
C ALA A 650 69.75 1.55 -35.30
N LYS A 651 69.72 1.84 -36.60
CA LYS A 651 70.90 1.68 -37.48
C LYS A 651 71.98 2.69 -37.10
N LEU A 652 72.77 2.42 -36.08
CA LEU A 652 73.87 3.29 -35.69
C LEU A 652 75.06 3.05 -36.61
N GLN A 653 75.05 3.72 -37.77
CA GLN A 653 76.05 3.58 -38.82
C GLN A 653 77.16 4.64 -38.72
N PHE A 654 77.32 5.22 -37.52
CA PHE A 654 78.34 6.21 -37.20
C PHE A 654 79.28 5.62 -36.17
N LEU A 655 80.57 5.55 -36.52
CA LEU A 655 81.64 5.07 -35.65
C LEU A 655 82.66 6.18 -35.44
N VAL A 656 83.10 6.37 -34.21
CA VAL A 656 84.14 7.33 -33.87
C VAL A 656 85.23 6.68 -33.02
N ILE A 657 86.48 6.95 -33.37
CA ILE A 657 87.68 6.39 -32.73
C ILE A 657 88.56 7.55 -32.27
N ASP A 658 88.65 7.78 -30.97
CA ASP A 658 89.38 8.90 -30.36
C ASP A 658 90.68 8.43 -29.70
N GLU A 659 91.83 8.80 -30.30
CA GLU A 659 93.20 8.55 -29.81
C GLU A 659 93.48 7.13 -29.29
N GLY A 660 92.97 6.11 -29.97
CA GLY A 660 93.20 4.69 -29.63
C GLY A 660 94.57 4.15 -30.04
N PHE A 661 95.39 4.94 -30.74
CA PHE A 661 96.59 4.47 -31.44
C PHE A 661 97.90 4.68 -30.65
N GLY A 662 97.86 5.46 -29.56
CA GLY A 662 99.05 5.87 -28.81
C GLY A 662 99.71 4.78 -27.96
N SER A 663 98.98 3.69 -27.66
CA SER A 663 99.50 2.53 -26.91
C SER A 663 100.01 1.39 -27.80
N GLN A 664 99.93 1.54 -29.12
CA GLN A 664 100.35 0.53 -30.09
C GLN A 664 101.77 0.82 -30.61
N ASP A 665 102.50 -0.24 -30.91
CA ASP A 665 103.76 -0.19 -31.65
C ASP A 665 103.52 0.12 -33.15
N ALA A 666 104.57 0.46 -33.91
CA ALA A 666 104.43 0.76 -35.33
C ALA A 666 103.74 -0.36 -36.15
N PRO A 667 104.07 -1.66 -35.95
CA PRO A 667 103.31 -2.76 -36.56
C PRO A 667 101.85 -2.83 -36.11
N GLY A 668 101.56 -2.60 -34.82
CA GLY A 668 100.19 -2.57 -34.30
C GLY A 668 99.34 -1.44 -34.88
N ARG A 669 99.93 -0.26 -35.11
CA ARG A 669 99.25 0.87 -35.77
C ARG A 669 98.87 0.56 -37.22
N ALA A 670 99.79 -0.01 -38.00
CA ALA A 670 99.51 -0.42 -39.39
C ALA A 670 98.37 -1.45 -39.48
N ARG A 671 98.40 -2.48 -38.63
CA ARG A 671 97.31 -3.48 -38.56
C ARG A 671 95.97 -2.88 -38.14
N LEU A 672 95.97 -1.84 -37.29
CA LEU A 672 94.73 -1.15 -36.92
C LEU A 672 94.14 -0.36 -38.10
N VAL A 673 94.99 0.29 -38.90
CA VAL A 673 94.55 0.99 -40.13
C VAL A 673 93.95 -0.02 -41.11
N GLU A 674 94.62 -1.16 -41.35
CA GLU A 674 94.09 -2.25 -42.18
C GLU A 674 92.75 -2.78 -41.65
N ALA A 675 92.63 -2.96 -40.34
CA ALA A 675 91.40 -3.41 -39.70
C ALA A 675 90.26 -2.40 -39.86
N ILE A 676 90.55 -1.10 -39.75
CA ILE A 676 89.56 -0.03 -39.98
C ILE A 676 89.15 0.03 -41.46
N ASP A 677 90.10 -0.08 -42.38
CA ASP A 677 89.80 -0.12 -43.81
C ASP A 677 88.93 -1.34 -44.16
N ALA A 678 89.17 -2.48 -43.51
CA ALA A 678 88.39 -3.69 -43.74
C ALA A 678 86.95 -3.64 -43.21
N ILE A 679 86.64 -2.74 -42.26
CA ILE A 679 85.27 -2.53 -41.74
C ILE A 679 84.61 -1.28 -42.31
N LYS A 680 85.29 -0.54 -43.20
CA LYS A 680 84.77 0.74 -43.72
C LYS A 680 83.41 0.61 -44.39
N ASP A 681 83.08 -0.58 -44.91
CA ASP A 681 81.81 -0.83 -45.58
C ASP A 681 80.68 -1.24 -44.63
N ASP A 682 81.01 -1.60 -43.39
CA ASP A 682 80.03 -1.94 -42.34
C ASP A 682 79.39 -0.67 -41.72
N PHE A 683 79.99 0.51 -41.92
CA PHE A 683 79.53 1.80 -41.40
C PHE A 683 79.37 2.85 -42.50
N GLU A 684 78.42 3.76 -42.34
CA GLU A 684 78.19 4.88 -43.27
C GLU A 684 79.15 6.05 -43.01
N LYS A 685 79.58 6.23 -41.75
CA LYS A 685 80.54 7.26 -41.33
C LYS A 685 81.50 6.71 -40.28
N ILE A 686 82.80 6.82 -40.55
CA ILE A 686 83.89 6.52 -39.60
C ILE A 686 84.74 7.79 -39.42
N ILE A 687 84.89 8.23 -38.17
CA ILE A 687 85.74 9.36 -37.80
C ILE A 687 86.83 8.90 -36.86
N ILE A 688 88.07 9.28 -37.17
CA ILE A 688 89.23 8.95 -36.35
C ILE A 688 89.84 10.24 -35.84
N ILE A 689 89.97 10.39 -34.53
CA ILE A 689 90.74 11.49 -33.92
C ILE A 689 92.12 10.98 -33.58
N THR A 690 93.14 11.67 -34.08
CA THR A 690 94.52 11.35 -33.77
C THR A 690 95.38 12.60 -33.73
N HIS A 691 96.35 12.64 -32.81
CA HIS A 691 97.45 13.62 -32.84
C HIS A 691 98.71 13.05 -33.52
N ILE A 692 98.68 11.77 -33.94
CA ILE A 692 99.80 11.10 -34.59
C ILE A 692 99.84 11.52 -36.05
N GLU A 693 100.86 12.30 -36.41
CA GLU A 693 101.04 12.84 -37.75
C GLU A 693 101.24 11.74 -38.80
N GLU A 694 101.97 10.67 -38.46
CA GLU A 694 102.18 9.49 -39.32
C GLU A 694 100.86 8.79 -39.69
N LEU A 695 99.88 8.79 -38.80
CA LEU A 695 98.60 8.11 -39.00
C LEU A 695 97.63 8.96 -39.84
N LYS A 696 97.82 10.28 -39.84
CA LYS A 696 96.98 11.22 -40.57
C LYS A 696 97.10 11.04 -42.09
N GLU A 697 98.29 10.72 -42.59
CA GLU A 697 98.54 10.53 -44.03
C GLU A 697 97.92 9.24 -44.61
N GLU A 698 97.58 8.27 -43.75
CA GLU A 698 97.02 6.98 -44.16
C GLU A 698 95.51 7.04 -44.49
N PHE A 699 94.84 8.17 -44.22
CA PHE A 699 93.39 8.32 -44.44
C PHE A 699 93.06 9.25 -45.62
N PRO A 700 92.02 8.91 -46.42
CA PRO A 700 91.71 9.62 -47.66
C PRO A 700 91.22 11.06 -47.45
N VAL A 701 90.47 11.30 -46.36
CA VAL A 701 89.94 12.61 -46.01
C VAL A 701 90.46 13.03 -44.63
N ARG A 702 90.86 14.29 -44.51
CA ARG A 702 91.46 14.85 -43.29
C ARG A 702 90.74 16.11 -42.87
N ILE A 703 90.37 16.19 -41.60
CA ILE A 703 89.82 17.38 -40.97
C ILE A 703 90.93 17.97 -40.11
N GLU A 704 91.58 19.00 -40.62
CA GLU A 704 92.72 19.65 -39.96
C GLU A 704 92.23 20.77 -39.07
N VAL A 705 92.32 20.56 -37.76
CA VAL A 705 91.90 21.53 -36.75
C VAL A 705 93.08 22.39 -36.34
N SER A 706 92.93 23.69 -36.51
CA SER A 706 93.91 24.70 -36.12
C SER A 706 93.28 25.74 -35.18
N LYS A 707 94.11 26.37 -34.36
CA LYS A 707 93.67 27.39 -33.41
C LYS A 707 94.20 28.75 -33.81
N ASN A 708 93.31 29.74 -33.93
CA ASN A 708 93.62 31.13 -34.22
C ASN A 708 93.20 32.04 -33.04
N ASN A 709 93.39 33.36 -33.18
CA ASN A 709 93.09 34.34 -32.12
C ASN A 709 91.60 34.49 -31.78
N VAL A 710 90.70 34.02 -32.66
CA VAL A 710 89.23 34.12 -32.51
C VAL A 710 88.63 32.79 -32.04
N GLY A 711 89.43 31.71 -32.03
CA GLY A 711 89.02 30.38 -31.60
C GLY A 711 89.63 29.28 -32.48
N SER A 712 89.11 28.08 -32.33
CA SER A 712 89.46 26.96 -33.20
C SER A 712 88.71 27.05 -34.52
N THR A 713 89.32 26.58 -35.59
CA THR A 713 88.75 26.43 -36.93
C THR A 713 89.24 25.11 -37.53
N PHE A 714 88.59 24.62 -38.57
CA PHE A 714 89.05 23.43 -39.26
C PHE A 714 88.93 23.57 -40.78
N GLU A 715 89.72 22.81 -41.50
CA GLU A 715 89.64 22.66 -42.95
C GLU A 715 89.48 21.18 -43.30
N VAL A 716 88.64 20.87 -44.29
CA VAL A 716 88.46 19.50 -44.79
C VAL A 716 89.27 19.32 -46.08
N ILE A 717 90.26 18.45 -46.04
CA ILE A 717 91.21 18.18 -47.12
C ILE A 717 90.97 16.79 -47.68
N GLY A 718 91.00 16.66 -49.01
CA GLY A 718 90.78 15.38 -49.73
C GLY A 718 89.31 14.98 -49.89
N ALA A 719 88.38 15.86 -49.50
CA ALA A 719 86.94 15.69 -49.56
C ALA A 719 86.31 16.03 -50.92
#